data_AF-A0AB37KS00-F1
#
_entry.id   AF-A0AB37KS00-F1
#
_cell.length_a   1.000
_cell.length_b   1.000
_cell.length_c   1.000
_cell.angle_alpha   90.00
_cell.angle_beta   90.00
_cell.angle_gamma   90.00
#
_symmetry.space_group_name_H-M   'P 1'
#
loop_
_entity.id
_entity.type
_entity.pdbx_description
1 polymer ?
#
loop_
_entity_poly.entity_id
_entity_poly.type
_entity_poly.pdbx_seq_one_letter_code
_entity_poly.pdbx_strand_id
1 'polypeptide(L)'
;MRRYRKLKIFVAGLAMIAAVATGGGTVFAAGTTMAEITTDKTHDTLSGTEEQTEEEADTSIQVEDRQEETDKDEILAAEPEEDSYGWEEILGDVNAVTMGNGISAYNLREDRTATDRYYDQLDDVSKEIYNILYDAYKDGSTTSTITLNYSSVWKDQKITITSDNKMVMPDTFHPQVLSWERDMLTPAFLALIYDHPELSWLSGATYYMSYKINGISYYSSELDENNSMVKDVTVPCITTYIKEPSVNATKAEMDTIVSEATESINKKLAGSTSRYQTIKEIHDYICNSTSYAKSNTTSSEYQSAYSAFRDTNGDGTVETVCAGYSRGFKLLCDAYGIPCVLVTGVTDTGGAHMWDLVQMEDGIWYGVDATWDDQTSRTYYDFFLVGYATKPDHFAKTDFGSCHIAEGAWDANGAYEFVYPELSTDLYHEDQDGDGICDLCNAMLDGMSASLAGYSLRLEEETGICFYLRFTNTVLNDSGAYMEFTMPDGSTTQQKVTDAEKQTVNGKQYYVFTCYVAAKEMADDIRAQVFLSDGTACGTIYRYSVQDYAGYMLDRSSTYAAELPVVKAMLNYGTAAQELFGYHTGDLANAILPETERQIGSMDLTALASYQSVQAGNMPDGISYYGSSLVLRSGTLIRHYFTKAGDVELSDITFTLNGNAVTPVSVGSNMFYIEIPAVHIQNITQMNTLAAGESGAITYGVLSYAYTVLSAQTYGSTLEQVMKAMVIYQQTAQTYLAR
;
A
#
# COMPACT_ATOMS: atom_id res chain seq x y z
N MET A 1 -40.02 -9.72 -11.66
CA MET A 1 -39.74 -11.10 -12.13
C MET A 1 -39.00 -11.85 -11.03
N ARG A 2 -39.33 -13.13 -10.84
CA ARG A 2 -39.07 -13.97 -9.64
C ARG A 2 -37.65 -13.84 -9.07
N ARG A 3 -37.53 -13.44 -7.80
CA ARG A 3 -36.29 -13.50 -7.01
C ARG A 3 -35.95 -14.98 -6.75
N TYR A 4 -34.94 -15.50 -7.44
CA TYR A 4 -34.26 -16.74 -7.03
C TYR A 4 -33.48 -16.45 -5.75
N ARG A 5 -33.95 -16.95 -4.60
CA ARG A 5 -33.24 -16.88 -3.33
C ARG A 5 -32.28 -18.08 -3.27
N LYS A 6 -31.05 -17.86 -3.71
CA LYS A 6 -29.93 -18.78 -3.50
C LYS A 6 -29.47 -18.65 -2.04
N LEU A 7 -29.13 -19.75 -1.38
CA LEU A 7 -28.28 -19.70 -0.18
C LEU A 7 -26.92 -19.17 -0.63
N LYS A 8 -26.74 -17.85 -0.63
CA LYS A 8 -25.47 -17.17 -0.90
C LYS A 8 -25.10 -16.44 0.39
N ILE A 9 -24.44 -17.12 1.30
CA ILE A 9 -23.87 -16.50 2.49
C ILE A 9 -22.38 -16.39 2.24
N PHE A 10 -21.90 -15.16 2.15
CA PHE A 10 -20.50 -14.84 1.88
C PHE A 10 -19.74 -14.80 3.21
N VAL A 11 -18.74 -15.66 3.35
CA VAL A 11 -17.81 -15.65 4.48
C VAL A 11 -16.53 -15.01 4.02
N ALA A 12 -16.19 -13.81 4.54
CA ALA A 12 -14.91 -13.18 4.25
C ALA A 12 -13.76 -14.06 4.78
N GLY A 13 -12.78 -14.38 3.94
CA GLY A 13 -11.65 -15.23 4.31
C GLY A 13 -10.83 -14.59 5.44
N LEU A 14 -10.66 -15.30 6.56
CA LEU A 14 -9.63 -14.95 7.55
C LEU A 14 -8.28 -15.37 6.98
N ALA A 15 -7.47 -14.41 6.55
CA ALA A 15 -6.03 -14.61 6.48
C ALA A 15 -5.49 -14.72 7.92
N MET A 16 -4.77 -15.79 8.24
CA MET A 16 -3.99 -15.87 9.48
C MET A 16 -2.88 -14.83 9.42
N ILE A 17 -3.13 -13.64 9.98
CA ILE A 17 -2.07 -12.73 10.39
C ILE A 17 -1.67 -13.14 11.81
N ALA A 18 -0.44 -13.60 11.96
CA ALA A 18 0.18 -13.80 13.26
C ALA A 18 0.31 -12.44 13.97
N ALA A 19 -0.63 -12.12 14.85
CA ALA A 19 -0.47 -11.00 15.77
C ALA A 19 0.48 -11.43 16.90
N VAL A 20 1.70 -10.90 16.85
CA VAL A 20 2.66 -10.94 17.97
C VAL A 20 2.08 -10.11 19.13
N ALA A 21 2.22 -10.68 20.32
CA ALA A 21 1.70 -10.20 21.58
C ALA A 21 2.18 -8.80 22.00
N THR A 22 1.30 -8.04 22.65
CA THR A 22 1.67 -7.25 23.84
C THR A 22 0.65 -7.54 24.94
N GLY A 23 1.17 -7.92 26.11
CA GLY A 23 0.39 -8.46 27.22
C GLY A 23 0.18 -7.50 28.38
N GLY A 24 -0.60 -8.00 29.34
CA GLY A 24 -0.70 -7.51 30.72
C GLY A 24 -1.85 -6.51 30.93
N GLY A 25 -2.77 -6.67 31.88
CA GLY A 25 -2.97 -7.65 32.92
C GLY A 25 -4.24 -7.26 33.69
N THR A 26 -4.99 -8.25 34.18
CA THR A 26 -6.23 -8.08 34.94
C THR A 26 -5.97 -7.82 36.42
N VAL A 27 -6.65 -6.84 37.04
CA VAL A 27 -6.98 -6.85 38.49
C VAL A 27 -8.37 -6.24 38.72
N PHE A 28 -9.20 -6.94 39.50
CA PHE A 28 -10.52 -6.56 40.01
C PHE A 28 -10.45 -5.49 41.12
N ALA A 29 -11.47 -4.63 41.24
CA ALA A 29 -12.34 -4.50 42.43
C ALA A 29 -13.23 -3.22 42.40
N ALA A 30 -14.43 -3.37 42.97
CA ALA A 30 -15.50 -2.39 43.09
C ALA A 30 -15.41 -1.53 44.37
N GLY A 31 -16.11 -0.38 44.41
CA GLY A 31 -16.67 0.19 45.64
C GLY A 31 -16.58 1.72 45.83
N THR A 32 -17.70 2.42 45.60
CA THR A 32 -18.33 3.50 46.42
C THR A 32 -17.43 4.42 47.28
N THR A 33 -17.49 5.77 47.19
CA THR A 33 -18.55 6.65 47.77
C THR A 33 -18.27 8.15 47.48
N MET A 34 -19.33 8.95 47.63
CA MET A 34 -19.52 10.40 47.42
C MET A 34 -18.61 11.39 48.19
N ALA A 35 -18.45 12.60 47.63
CA ALA A 35 -18.86 13.93 48.18
C ALA A 35 -18.00 15.04 47.51
N GLU A 36 -18.55 15.81 46.58
CA GLU A 36 -19.19 17.14 46.77
C GLU A 36 -18.24 18.35 46.65
N ILE A 37 -18.52 19.18 45.62
CA ILE A 37 -18.71 20.65 45.68
C ILE A 37 -17.40 21.51 45.83
N THR A 38 -17.08 22.52 45.01
CA THR A 38 -17.89 23.59 44.37
C THR A 38 -17.10 24.26 43.23
N THR A 39 -17.80 24.52 42.11
CA THR A 39 -17.86 25.73 41.25
C THR A 39 -16.67 26.70 41.21
N ASP A 40 -16.02 26.92 40.06
CA ASP A 40 -16.47 27.63 38.84
C ASP A 40 -16.44 29.17 38.97
N LYS A 41 -15.73 29.82 38.04
CA LYS A 41 -16.04 31.14 37.42
C LYS A 41 -14.92 31.64 36.49
N THR A 42 -15.09 31.35 35.20
CA THR A 42 -15.27 32.28 34.07
C THR A 42 -14.65 33.69 34.08
N HIS A 43 -14.00 34.03 32.94
CA HIS A 43 -14.19 35.19 32.03
C HIS A 43 -14.62 36.55 32.65
N ASP A 44 -14.06 37.70 32.30
CA ASP A 44 -13.93 38.22 30.93
C ASP A 44 -13.07 39.52 30.87
N THR A 45 -12.71 39.85 29.63
CA THR A 45 -11.99 40.99 29.03
C THR A 45 -12.30 42.43 29.52
N LEU A 46 -11.30 43.35 29.42
CA LEU A 46 -11.25 44.51 28.47
C LEU A 46 -10.38 45.71 28.95
N SER A 47 -9.61 46.25 27.99
CA SER A 47 -9.25 47.67 27.76
C SER A 47 -8.21 48.41 28.62
N GLY A 48 -7.31 49.13 27.93
CA GLY A 48 -7.07 50.55 28.20
C GLY A 48 -5.65 51.01 28.59
N THR A 49 -4.90 51.49 27.60
CA THR A 49 -4.11 52.75 27.55
C THR A 49 -2.96 53.07 28.52
N GLU A 50 -1.82 53.37 27.88
CA GLU A 50 -0.87 54.51 28.06
C GLU A 50 0.09 54.59 29.27
N GLU A 51 1.38 54.56 28.91
CA GLU A 51 2.47 55.50 29.27
C GLU A 51 2.48 56.19 30.64
N GLN A 52 3.56 55.99 31.43
CA GLN A 52 4.56 57.03 31.77
C GLN A 52 5.59 56.55 32.82
N THR A 53 6.85 56.63 32.43
CA THR A 53 8.05 57.17 33.11
C THR A 53 8.25 57.14 34.63
N GLU A 54 9.52 56.84 34.95
CA GLU A 54 10.41 57.48 35.96
C GLU A 54 10.44 56.97 37.42
N GLU A 55 11.57 56.30 37.68
CA GLU A 55 12.64 56.67 38.63
C GLU A 55 12.52 56.49 40.16
N GLU A 56 13.65 55.93 40.65
CA GLU A 56 14.32 56.08 41.94
C GLU A 56 13.75 55.46 43.24
N ALA A 57 14.62 54.64 43.85
CA ALA A 57 15.22 54.82 45.19
C ALA A 57 15.35 53.44 45.89
N ASP A 58 16.55 52.88 45.99
CA ASP A 58 17.53 53.13 47.05
C ASP A 58 17.24 52.33 48.33
N THR A 59 18.06 51.30 48.61
CA THR A 59 19.01 51.28 49.75
C THR A 59 19.35 49.87 50.21
N SER A 60 20.66 49.63 50.30
CA SER A 60 21.36 48.85 51.34
C SER A 60 21.21 47.31 51.30
N ILE A 61 22.27 46.51 51.38
CA ILE A 61 23.26 46.43 52.46
C ILE A 61 24.56 45.79 51.92
N GLN A 62 25.69 46.27 52.43
CA GLN A 62 27.04 45.85 52.05
C GLN A 62 27.44 44.45 52.53
N VAL A 63 28.07 43.77 51.58
CA VAL A 63 29.17 42.79 51.60
C VAL A 63 30.06 42.80 52.86
N GLU A 64 30.36 41.59 53.38
CA GLU A 64 31.62 41.28 54.07
C GLU A 64 32.56 40.56 53.10
N ASP A 65 33.80 41.06 53.03
CA ASP A 65 34.88 40.69 52.11
C ASP A 65 35.24 39.21 52.12
N ARG A 66 35.35 38.65 50.91
CA ARG A 66 36.39 37.69 50.58
C ARG A 66 37.05 38.16 49.28
N GLN A 67 38.30 38.62 49.39
CA GLN A 67 39.17 38.85 48.26
C GLN A 67 39.29 37.56 47.44
N GLU A 68 38.66 37.55 46.27
CA GLU A 68 39.21 36.86 45.10
C GLU A 68 39.91 37.94 44.27
N GLU A 69 41.24 37.87 44.21
CA GLU A 69 42.00 38.47 43.13
C GLU A 69 41.46 37.90 41.82
N THR A 70 40.60 38.66 41.16
CA THR A 70 40.35 38.47 39.74
C THR A 70 41.43 39.29 39.04
N ASP A 71 42.52 38.62 38.64
CA ASP A 71 43.33 39.10 37.53
C ASP A 71 42.36 39.34 36.38
N LYS A 72 42.05 40.60 36.10
CA LYS A 72 41.27 40.97 34.92
C LYS A 72 42.18 40.77 33.74
N ASP A 73 42.12 39.58 33.16
CA ASP A 73 42.69 39.29 31.86
C ASP A 73 42.21 40.36 30.87
N GLU A 74 43.13 41.20 30.41
CA GLU A 74 42.79 42.34 29.57
C GLU A 74 42.51 41.84 28.15
N ILE A 75 41.31 42.13 27.63
CA ILE A 75 40.98 41.86 26.23
C ILE A 75 41.72 42.90 25.39
N LEU A 76 42.70 42.43 24.63
CA LEU A 76 43.49 43.25 23.72
C LEU A 76 42.88 43.16 22.33
N ALA A 77 42.64 44.31 21.70
CA ALA A 77 42.11 44.40 20.34
C ALA A 77 43.17 44.95 19.38
N ALA A 78 43.44 44.25 18.28
CA ALA A 78 44.12 44.82 17.13
C ALA A 78 43.19 45.82 16.45
N GLU A 79 43.66 47.04 16.19
CA GLU A 79 42.92 48.04 15.41
C GLU A 79 42.65 47.48 14.00
N PRO A 80 41.48 47.74 13.40
CA PRO A 80 41.21 47.33 12.03
C PRO A 80 42.25 47.96 11.09
N GLU A 81 42.86 47.16 10.22
CA GLU A 81 43.63 47.73 9.11
C GLU A 81 42.65 48.44 8.16
N GLU A 82 42.87 49.72 7.90
CA GLU A 82 42.15 50.47 6.86
C GLU A 82 42.39 49.77 5.49
N ASP A 83 41.31 49.28 4.89
CA ASP A 83 41.15 48.98 3.46
C ASP A 83 41.75 47.68 2.88
N SER A 84 41.59 46.52 3.53
CA SER A 84 41.75 45.20 2.88
C SER A 84 40.42 44.69 2.29
N TYR A 85 39.89 45.33 1.24
CA TYR A 85 38.80 44.75 0.44
C TYR A 85 39.38 43.68 -0.51
N GLY A 86 39.51 42.45 -0.04
CA GLY A 86 39.71 41.29 -0.91
C GLY A 86 38.40 40.98 -1.63
N TRP A 87 38.33 41.21 -2.93
CA TRP A 87 37.17 40.83 -3.75
C TRP A 87 37.43 39.46 -4.35
N GLU A 88 36.63 38.47 -3.97
CA GLU A 88 36.61 37.16 -4.63
C GLU A 88 35.18 36.86 -5.10
N GLU A 89 35.01 36.69 -6.41
CA GLU A 89 33.77 36.24 -7.05
C GLU A 89 33.75 34.72 -6.99
N ILE A 90 32.90 34.16 -6.14
CA ILE A 90 32.96 32.73 -5.82
C ILE A 90 31.97 31.91 -6.65
N LEU A 91 30.94 32.53 -7.23
CA LEU A 91 29.93 31.84 -8.03
C LEU A 91 29.50 32.69 -9.25
N GLY A 92 30.05 32.33 -10.41
CA GLY A 92 29.49 32.64 -11.72
C GLY A 92 29.09 31.32 -12.38
N ASP A 93 27.83 31.22 -12.84
CA ASP A 93 27.16 30.04 -13.42
C ASP A 93 27.44 28.71 -12.67
N VAL A 94 26.43 28.18 -11.97
CA VAL A 94 26.47 27.04 -11.03
C VAL A 94 27.01 25.70 -11.61
N ASN A 95 27.50 25.70 -12.86
CA ASN A 95 27.95 24.52 -13.58
C ASN A 95 29.46 24.24 -13.53
N ALA A 96 30.31 25.05 -12.87
CA ALA A 96 31.75 24.75 -12.79
C ALA A 96 32.49 25.46 -11.65
N VAL A 97 32.45 24.94 -10.42
CA VAL A 97 33.35 25.40 -9.35
C VAL A 97 34.55 24.46 -9.23
N THR A 98 35.64 24.79 -9.92
CA THR A 98 36.99 24.27 -9.62
C THR A 98 37.78 25.39 -8.99
N MET A 99 38.43 25.20 -7.83
CA MET A 99 39.73 25.80 -7.46
C MET A 99 40.34 25.09 -6.24
N GLY A 100 41.67 25.03 -6.21
CA GLY A 100 42.47 24.26 -5.27
C GLY A 100 43.17 25.08 -4.18
N ASN A 101 43.90 24.32 -3.36
CA ASN A 101 44.88 24.70 -2.34
C ASN A 101 44.34 24.83 -0.90
N GLY A 102 43.87 23.71 -0.38
CA GLY A 102 44.46 23.13 0.83
C GLY A 102 44.37 23.92 2.13
N ILE A 103 43.16 24.08 2.65
CA ILE A 103 42.78 23.89 4.06
C ILE A 103 41.42 23.19 4.03
N SER A 104 41.25 22.10 4.77
CA SER A 104 40.03 21.27 4.78
C SER A 104 39.51 21.20 6.20
N ALA A 105 38.34 21.80 6.42
CA ALA A 105 37.43 21.46 7.51
C ALA A 105 36.05 21.28 6.87
N TYR A 106 35.50 20.08 6.98
CA TYR A 106 34.19 19.72 6.44
C TYR A 106 33.09 20.36 7.32
N ASN A 107 32.15 21.10 6.72
CA ASN A 107 31.06 21.79 7.46
C ASN A 107 29.68 21.13 7.26
N LEU A 108 29.70 19.83 6.91
CA LEU A 108 28.55 18.94 6.98
C LEU A 108 28.76 17.99 8.16
N ARG A 109 27.67 17.57 8.81
CA ARG A 109 27.75 16.61 9.92
C ARG A 109 28.38 15.29 9.48
N GLU A 110 29.27 14.73 10.31
CA GLU A 110 29.87 13.41 10.07
C GLU A 110 28.82 12.28 10.12
N ASP A 111 27.76 12.45 10.92
CA ASP A 111 26.65 11.51 11.11
C ASP A 111 25.39 11.89 10.33
N ARG A 112 25.54 12.64 9.22
CA ARG A 112 24.42 13.14 8.41
C ARG A 112 23.48 12.01 7.96
N THR A 113 22.20 12.22 8.20
CA THR A 113 21.09 11.38 7.71
C THR A 113 20.23 12.22 6.79
N ALA A 114 19.81 11.66 5.67
CA ALA A 114 18.87 12.33 4.78
C ALA A 114 17.50 12.48 5.45
N THR A 115 16.96 13.70 5.41
CA THR A 115 15.59 14.04 5.79
C THR A 115 14.91 14.68 4.59
N ASP A 116 13.78 15.36 4.79
CA ASP A 116 13.13 16.19 3.78
C ASP A 116 13.79 17.57 3.58
N ARG A 117 14.90 17.85 4.29
CA ARG A 117 15.65 19.11 4.19
C ARG A 117 17.16 18.89 4.24
N TYR A 118 17.88 19.56 3.35
CA TYR A 118 19.34 19.62 3.39
C TYR A 118 19.86 20.40 4.60
N TYR A 119 19.05 21.33 5.14
CA TYR A 119 19.29 22.01 6.40
C TYR A 119 19.75 21.06 7.51
N ASP A 120 19.15 19.87 7.63
CA ASP A 120 19.44 18.97 8.75
C ASP A 120 20.85 18.38 8.72
N GLN A 121 21.46 18.33 7.53
CA GLN A 121 22.81 17.80 7.29
C GLN A 121 23.92 18.83 7.57
N LEU A 122 23.55 20.11 7.72
CA LEU A 122 24.46 21.20 8.05
C LEU A 122 24.93 21.09 9.51
N ASP A 123 26.18 21.51 9.76
CA ASP A 123 26.64 21.78 11.11
C ASP A 123 25.93 23.01 11.73
N ASP A 124 26.16 23.24 13.03
CA ASP A 124 25.40 24.28 13.75
C ASP A 124 25.72 25.70 13.25
N VAL A 125 26.95 25.94 12.77
CA VAL A 125 27.41 27.21 12.21
C VAL A 125 26.74 27.49 10.86
N SER A 126 26.77 26.49 9.97
CA SER A 126 26.14 26.56 8.65
C SER A 126 24.62 26.67 8.75
N LYS A 127 23.99 26.06 9.78
CA LYS A 127 22.56 26.25 10.09
C LYS A 127 22.24 27.68 10.49
N GLU A 128 23.09 28.33 11.27
CA GLU A 128 22.92 29.74 11.63
C GLU A 128 22.99 30.62 10.38
N ILE A 129 23.99 30.39 9.52
CA ILE A 129 24.15 31.12 8.26
C ILE A 129 22.94 30.90 7.35
N TYR A 130 22.49 29.66 7.20
CA TYR A 130 21.28 29.31 6.46
C TYR A 130 20.09 30.13 6.95
N ASN A 131 19.87 30.19 8.26
CA ASN A 131 18.75 30.91 8.86
C ASN A 131 18.86 32.41 8.62
N ILE A 132 20.06 32.99 8.76
CA ILE A 132 20.30 34.40 8.48
C ILE A 132 20.03 34.72 7.01
N LEU A 133 20.49 33.88 6.09
CA LEU A 133 20.20 34.00 4.66
C LEU A 133 18.68 33.92 4.43
N TYR A 134 18.02 32.88 4.94
CA TYR A 134 16.57 32.73 4.79
C TYR A 134 15.81 33.95 5.33
N ASP A 135 16.13 34.41 6.53
CA ASP A 135 15.50 35.58 7.14
C ASP A 135 15.74 36.87 6.37
N ALA A 136 16.92 37.05 5.78
CA ALA A 136 17.23 38.20 4.94
C ALA A 136 16.43 38.21 3.62
N TYR A 137 16.07 37.04 3.10
CA TYR A 137 15.52 36.90 1.75
C TYR A 137 14.05 36.47 1.68
N LYS A 138 13.47 35.93 2.76
CA LYS A 138 12.08 35.45 2.79
C LYS A 138 11.04 36.53 2.45
N ASP A 139 11.37 37.80 2.70
CA ASP A 139 10.52 38.96 2.42
C ASP A 139 10.73 39.53 0.99
N GLY A 140 11.56 38.88 0.15
CA GLY A 140 11.78 39.26 -1.24
C GLY A 140 12.83 40.36 -1.47
N SER A 141 13.73 40.57 -0.50
CA SER A 141 14.92 41.41 -0.71
C SER A 141 15.81 40.82 -1.81
N THR A 142 16.45 41.65 -2.63
CA THR A 142 17.36 41.20 -3.71
C THR A 142 18.81 41.56 -3.46
N THR A 143 19.07 42.39 -2.45
CA THR A 143 20.42 42.76 -2.01
C THR A 143 20.41 42.90 -0.50
N SER A 144 21.36 42.25 0.18
CA SER A 144 21.51 42.38 1.62
C SER A 144 22.96 42.17 2.02
N THR A 145 23.32 42.77 3.14
CA THR A 145 24.62 42.65 3.76
C THR A 145 24.44 41.79 5.00
N ILE A 146 25.07 40.61 5.02
CA ILE A 146 24.99 39.71 6.17
C ILE A 146 26.25 39.88 6.99
N THR A 147 26.08 40.10 8.29
CA THR A 147 27.17 40.19 9.26
C THR A 147 27.18 38.95 10.14
N LEU A 148 28.25 38.16 10.06
CA LEU A 148 28.46 36.97 10.89
C LEU A 148 29.39 37.32 12.05
N ASN A 149 28.93 37.17 13.29
CA ASN A 149 29.70 37.49 14.49
C ASN A 149 30.19 36.19 15.16
N TYR A 150 31.43 35.80 14.89
CA TYR A 150 31.98 34.57 15.46
C TYR A 150 33.11 34.84 16.46
N SER A 151 32.92 34.34 17.67
CA SER A 151 33.97 34.32 18.70
C SER A 151 34.74 33.00 18.65
N SER A 152 36.07 33.06 18.78
CA SER A 152 36.93 31.90 19.04
C SER A 152 36.98 30.82 17.94
N VAL A 153 37.33 31.21 16.71
CA VAL A 153 37.36 30.31 15.54
C VAL A 153 38.77 29.75 15.27
N TRP A 154 39.81 30.50 15.64
CA TRP A 154 41.17 30.27 15.14
C TRP A 154 42.14 29.99 16.28
N LYS A 155 42.50 28.72 16.45
CA LYS A 155 43.43 28.30 17.49
C LYS A 155 44.88 28.31 17.05
N ASP A 156 45.77 28.48 18.03
CA ASP A 156 47.23 28.41 17.89
C ASP A 156 47.80 29.22 16.73
N GLN A 157 47.32 30.47 16.58
CA GLN A 157 47.77 31.37 15.54
C GLN A 157 49.13 31.98 15.89
N LYS A 158 50.09 31.86 14.99
CA LYS A 158 51.35 32.59 15.11
C LYS A 158 51.10 34.07 14.95
N ILE A 159 51.68 34.90 15.79
CA ILE A 159 51.51 36.35 15.75
C ILE A 159 52.84 37.07 15.96
N THR A 160 52.89 38.37 15.65
CA THR A 160 53.97 39.26 16.07
C THR A 160 53.39 40.39 16.90
N ILE A 161 53.88 40.59 18.12
CA ILE A 161 53.55 41.77 18.93
C ILE A 161 54.61 42.86 18.68
N THR A 162 54.17 44.03 18.26
CA THR A 162 55.03 45.19 18.01
C THR A 162 55.36 45.93 19.31
N SER A 163 56.34 46.84 19.26
CA SER A 163 56.79 47.61 20.43
C SER A 163 55.74 48.54 21.04
N ASP A 164 54.65 48.83 20.31
CA ASP A 164 53.46 49.57 20.75
C ASP A 164 52.30 48.65 21.17
N ASN A 165 52.58 47.37 21.48
CA ASN A 165 51.63 46.34 21.88
C ASN A 165 50.53 46.04 20.84
N LYS A 166 50.79 46.28 19.54
CA LYS A 166 49.86 45.87 18.47
C LYS A 166 50.15 44.44 18.02
N MET A 167 49.10 43.66 17.84
CA MET A 167 49.18 42.31 17.29
C MET A 167 49.14 42.36 15.77
N VAL A 168 50.10 41.69 15.12
CA VAL A 168 50.20 41.53 13.67
C VAL A 168 50.04 40.05 13.34
N MET A 169 49.06 39.74 12.49
CA MET A 169 48.79 38.39 11.99
C MET A 169 49.71 38.03 10.82
N PRO A 170 49.97 36.74 10.57
CA PRO A 170 50.79 36.31 9.44
C PRO A 170 50.04 36.52 8.13
N ASP A 171 50.77 36.74 7.03
CA ASP A 171 50.17 36.97 5.69
C ASP A 171 49.19 35.85 5.26
N THR A 172 49.31 34.66 5.83
CA THR A 172 48.43 33.50 5.58
C THR A 172 47.09 33.54 6.31
N PHE A 173 46.93 34.39 7.32
CA PHE A 173 45.71 34.46 8.13
C PHE A 173 44.50 34.98 7.33
N HIS A 174 44.69 35.99 6.49
CA HIS A 174 43.61 36.51 5.65
C HIS A 174 43.07 35.47 4.64
N PRO A 175 43.91 34.75 3.87
CA PRO A 175 43.46 33.62 3.06
C PRO A 175 42.76 32.50 3.86
N GLN A 176 43.19 32.27 5.10
CA GLN A 176 42.55 31.29 5.99
C GLN A 176 41.11 31.69 6.33
N VAL A 177 40.91 32.96 6.72
CA VAL A 177 39.58 33.51 7.01
C VAL A 177 38.65 33.38 5.79
N LEU A 178 39.13 33.77 4.60
CA LEU A 178 38.38 33.62 3.34
C LEU A 178 37.97 32.17 3.05
N SER A 179 38.90 31.21 3.19
CA SER A 179 38.59 29.80 2.97
C SER A 179 37.53 29.30 3.95
N TRP A 180 37.67 29.65 5.22
CA TRP A 180 36.72 29.25 6.26
C TRP A 180 35.33 29.83 6.04
N GLU A 181 35.24 31.11 5.70
CA GLU A 181 33.97 31.75 5.34
C GLU A 181 33.29 31.02 4.18
N ARG A 182 34.07 30.71 3.13
CA ARG A 182 33.56 30.01 1.95
C ARG A 182 33.04 28.63 2.34
N ASP A 183 33.79 27.90 3.15
CA ASP A 183 33.45 26.53 3.50
C ASP A 183 32.18 26.47 4.39
N MET A 184 31.83 27.53 5.13
CA MET A 184 30.60 27.61 5.93
C MET A 184 29.42 28.17 5.12
N LEU A 185 29.66 29.18 4.28
CA LEU A 185 28.63 29.84 3.49
C LEU A 185 28.12 28.97 2.34
N THR A 186 29.02 28.27 1.64
CA THR A 186 28.70 27.47 0.46
C THR A 186 27.66 26.37 0.78
N PRO A 187 27.87 25.47 1.76
CA PRO A 187 26.89 24.43 2.06
C PRO A 187 25.58 25.01 2.60
N ALA A 188 25.62 26.07 3.41
CA ALA A 188 24.43 26.75 3.90
C ALA A 188 23.58 27.34 2.76
N PHE A 189 24.22 27.98 1.79
CA PHE A 189 23.57 28.54 0.62
C PHE A 189 23.00 27.45 -0.30
N LEU A 190 23.78 26.41 -0.57
CA LEU A 190 23.36 25.28 -1.39
C LEU A 190 22.14 24.58 -0.78
N ALA A 191 22.17 24.28 0.51
CA ALA A 191 21.01 23.72 1.21
C ALA A 191 19.80 24.64 1.10
N LEU A 192 19.98 25.96 1.30
CA LEU A 192 18.90 26.94 1.24
C LEU A 192 18.17 26.95 -0.10
N ILE A 193 18.90 27.02 -1.23
CA ILE A 193 18.25 27.12 -2.54
C ILE A 193 17.64 25.79 -3.00
N TYR A 194 18.03 24.65 -2.41
CA TYR A 194 17.42 23.35 -2.67
C TYR A 194 16.20 23.09 -1.76
N ASP A 195 16.25 23.54 -0.51
CA ASP A 195 15.15 23.44 0.44
C ASP A 195 14.03 24.44 0.13
N HIS A 196 14.39 25.63 -0.39
CA HIS A 196 13.50 26.74 -0.72
C HIS A 196 13.58 27.14 -2.20
N PRO A 197 13.06 26.31 -3.12
CA PRO A 197 13.05 26.64 -4.55
C PRO A 197 12.22 27.89 -4.89
N GLU A 198 11.36 28.37 -3.98
CA GLU A 198 10.69 29.66 -4.13
C GLU A 198 11.67 30.82 -4.20
N LEU A 199 12.84 30.71 -3.53
CA LEU A 199 13.93 31.69 -3.60
C LEU A 199 14.71 31.58 -4.92
N SER A 200 14.02 31.22 -6.00
CA SER A 200 14.59 30.97 -7.33
C SER A 200 15.45 32.11 -7.88
N TRP A 201 15.17 33.34 -7.45
CA TRP A 201 16.01 34.50 -7.76
C TRP A 201 17.43 34.37 -7.19
N LEU A 202 17.64 33.66 -6.07
CA LEU A 202 18.98 33.41 -5.52
C LEU A 202 19.79 32.38 -6.32
N SER A 203 19.17 31.52 -7.12
CA SER A 203 19.86 30.40 -7.80
C SER A 203 20.95 30.82 -8.81
N GLY A 204 20.95 32.07 -9.26
CA GLY A 204 22.04 32.63 -10.07
C GLY A 204 22.46 34.02 -9.59
N ALA A 205 22.28 34.29 -8.30
CA ALA A 205 22.81 35.51 -7.71
C ALA A 205 24.34 35.48 -7.72
N THR A 206 24.97 36.64 -7.95
CA THR A 206 26.43 36.76 -7.82
C THR A 206 26.77 37.08 -6.36
N TYR A 207 27.59 36.23 -5.76
CA TYR A 207 28.05 36.39 -4.38
C TYR A 207 29.41 37.09 -4.38
N TYR A 208 29.45 38.24 -3.73
CA TYR A 208 30.69 38.93 -3.40
C TYR A 208 30.98 38.66 -1.95
N MET A 209 31.92 37.76 -1.70
CA MET A 209 32.47 37.60 -0.37
C MET A 209 33.50 38.68 -0.16
N SER A 210 33.30 39.49 0.88
CA SER A 210 34.26 40.51 1.27
C SER A 210 34.38 40.52 2.78
N TYR A 211 35.35 39.82 3.33
CA TYR A 211 35.57 39.87 4.77
C TYR A 211 35.92 41.31 5.18
N LYS A 212 35.28 41.76 6.26
CA LYS A 212 35.66 42.99 6.95
C LYS A 212 35.87 42.63 8.41
N ILE A 213 37.10 42.31 8.76
CA ILE A 213 37.49 41.99 10.14
C ILE A 213 37.36 43.28 10.97
N ASN A 214 36.32 43.39 11.80
CA ASN A 214 36.17 44.54 12.70
C ASN A 214 37.02 44.32 13.96
N GLY A 215 38.33 44.50 13.81
CA GLY A 215 39.32 44.27 14.86
C GLY A 215 39.56 42.79 15.14
N ILE A 216 40.62 42.45 15.86
CA ILE A 216 40.89 41.08 16.28
C ILE A 216 41.15 41.11 17.77
N SER A 217 40.37 40.37 18.57
CA SER A 217 40.54 40.37 20.03
C SER A 217 41.11 39.05 20.55
N TYR A 218 41.98 39.17 21.56
CA TYR A 218 42.60 38.05 22.28
C TYR A 218 42.75 38.41 23.77
N TYR A 219 42.84 37.41 24.64
CA TYR A 219 43.18 37.58 26.05
C TYR A 219 44.69 37.47 26.24
N SER A 220 45.25 38.29 27.13
CA SER A 220 46.68 38.24 27.43
C SER A 220 47.15 36.86 27.92
N SER A 221 46.30 36.10 28.61
CA SER A 221 46.57 34.72 29.04
C SER A 221 46.59 33.67 27.92
N GLU A 222 46.13 34.01 26.72
CA GLU A 222 46.14 33.11 25.55
C GLU A 222 47.50 33.08 24.85
N LEU A 223 48.44 33.96 25.22
CA LEU A 223 49.78 33.99 24.67
C LEU A 223 50.64 32.83 25.18
N ASP A 224 51.54 32.34 24.32
CA ASP A 224 52.62 31.44 24.72
C ASP A 224 53.74 32.18 25.49
N GLU A 225 54.67 31.43 26.09
CA GLU A 225 55.76 31.98 26.93
C GLU A 225 56.66 32.99 26.21
N ASN A 226 56.61 33.04 24.87
CA ASN A 226 57.42 33.90 24.01
C ASN A 226 56.61 35.01 23.32
N ASN A 227 55.34 35.21 23.66
CA ASN A 227 54.43 36.17 23.01
C ASN A 227 54.39 36.06 21.47
N SER A 228 54.59 34.85 20.95
CA SER A 228 54.73 34.56 19.51
C SER A 228 53.57 33.74 18.95
N MET A 229 52.69 33.23 19.83
CA MET A 229 51.54 32.42 19.45
C MET A 229 50.36 32.74 20.39
N VAL A 230 49.17 32.91 19.80
CA VAL A 230 47.90 33.05 20.50
C VAL A 230 47.11 31.75 20.38
N LYS A 231 46.65 31.21 21.51
CA LYS A 231 45.89 29.96 21.57
C LYS A 231 44.52 30.04 20.90
N ASP A 232 43.87 31.20 20.90
CA ASP A 232 42.58 31.40 20.25
C ASP A 232 42.38 32.86 19.84
N VAL A 233 41.78 33.10 18.68
CA VAL A 233 41.56 34.44 18.13
C VAL A 233 40.07 34.66 17.90
N THR A 234 39.56 35.78 18.42
CA THR A 234 38.17 36.22 18.21
C THR A 234 38.10 37.26 17.09
N VAL A 235 37.23 37.01 16.10
CA VAL A 235 37.03 37.86 14.92
C VAL A 235 35.62 38.47 14.98
N PRO A 236 35.47 39.74 15.39
CA PRO A 236 34.19 40.40 15.38
C PRO A 236 33.82 40.74 13.93
N CYS A 237 32.72 40.19 13.45
CA CYS A 237 32.06 40.52 12.18
C CYS A 237 32.80 40.09 10.89
N ILE A 238 32.09 39.35 10.06
CA ILE A 238 32.39 39.05 8.65
C ILE A 238 31.21 39.52 7.81
N THR A 239 31.44 40.20 6.69
CA THR A 239 30.37 40.84 5.91
C THR A 239 30.22 40.22 4.51
N THR A 240 29.07 39.64 4.16
CA THR A 240 28.86 39.11 2.79
C THR A 240 27.85 39.94 2.02
N TYR A 241 28.13 40.19 0.72
CA TYR A 241 27.24 40.93 -0.18
C TYR A 241 26.70 40.00 -1.26
N ILE A 242 25.38 40.00 -1.42
CA ILE A 242 24.70 39.23 -2.46
C ILE A 242 24.12 40.23 -3.45
N LYS A 243 24.55 40.14 -4.71
CA LYS A 243 24.16 41.09 -5.76
C LYS A 243 23.49 40.35 -6.92
N GLU A 244 22.33 40.90 -7.29
CA GLU A 244 21.53 40.68 -8.50
C GLU A 244 21.18 39.22 -8.84
N PRO A 245 19.89 38.84 -8.77
CA PRO A 245 19.44 37.52 -9.16
C PRO A 245 19.54 37.29 -10.68
N SER A 246 19.68 36.04 -11.11
CA SER A 246 19.66 35.67 -12.54
C SER A 246 18.29 35.79 -13.20
N VAL A 247 17.22 35.81 -12.40
CA VAL A 247 15.83 35.90 -12.85
C VAL A 247 15.17 37.09 -12.16
N ASN A 248 14.46 37.93 -12.92
CA ASN A 248 13.71 39.05 -12.39
C ASN A 248 12.34 38.60 -11.84
N ALA A 249 12.35 37.63 -10.91
CA ALA A 249 11.17 37.12 -10.23
C ALA A 249 11.13 37.65 -8.79
N THR A 250 9.97 38.16 -8.36
CA THR A 250 9.75 38.62 -6.98
C THR A 250 9.09 37.54 -6.14
N LYS A 251 9.26 37.62 -4.81
CA LYS A 251 8.55 36.76 -3.86
C LYS A 251 7.03 36.76 -4.07
N ALA A 252 6.44 37.94 -4.28
CA ALA A 252 5.00 38.09 -4.50
C ALA A 252 4.52 37.39 -5.79
N GLU A 253 5.34 37.38 -6.84
CA GLU A 253 5.04 36.63 -8.06
C GLU A 253 5.10 35.13 -7.82
N MET A 254 6.09 34.64 -7.08
CA MET A 254 6.18 33.22 -6.69
C MET A 254 4.99 32.79 -5.83
N ASP A 255 4.56 33.60 -4.86
CA ASP A 255 3.38 33.31 -4.04
C ASP A 255 2.10 33.26 -4.88
N THR A 256 2.00 34.15 -5.88
CA THR A 256 0.88 34.15 -6.84
C THR A 256 0.89 32.87 -7.68
N ILE A 257 2.05 32.45 -8.20
CA ILE A 257 2.22 31.22 -8.96
C ILE A 257 1.76 29.99 -8.15
N VAL A 258 2.23 29.86 -6.91
CA VAL A 258 1.85 28.74 -6.03
C VAL A 258 0.36 28.76 -5.73
N SER A 259 -0.22 29.93 -5.46
CA SER A 259 -1.65 30.10 -5.22
C SER A 259 -2.50 29.68 -6.43
N GLU A 260 -2.15 30.14 -7.64
CA GLU A 260 -2.85 29.78 -8.88
C GLU A 260 -2.75 28.28 -9.19
N ALA A 261 -1.56 27.70 -9.03
CA ALA A 261 -1.31 26.28 -9.26
C ALA A 261 -2.10 25.41 -8.28
N THR A 262 -2.01 25.69 -6.98
CA THR A 262 -2.76 24.97 -5.94
C THR A 262 -4.27 25.11 -6.12
N GLU A 263 -4.78 26.26 -6.56
CA GLU A 263 -6.21 26.42 -6.86
C GLU A 263 -6.65 25.54 -8.04
N SER A 264 -5.82 25.42 -9.08
CA SER A 264 -6.07 24.52 -10.23
C SER A 264 -6.04 23.06 -9.82
N ILE A 265 -5.03 22.65 -9.04
CA ILE A 265 -4.87 21.29 -8.54
C ILE A 265 -6.03 20.91 -7.62
N ASN A 266 -6.41 21.77 -6.67
CA ASN A 266 -7.53 21.52 -5.76
C ASN A 266 -8.86 21.32 -6.48
N LYS A 267 -9.07 21.98 -7.63
CA LYS A 267 -10.26 21.74 -8.48
C LYS A 267 -10.27 20.33 -9.06
N LYS A 268 -9.11 19.80 -9.47
CA LYS A 268 -8.99 18.43 -9.99
C LYS A 268 -9.11 17.37 -8.90
N LEU A 269 -8.58 17.65 -7.70
CA LEU A 269 -8.68 16.75 -6.55
C LEU A 269 -10.12 16.50 -6.10
N ALA A 270 -11.05 17.42 -6.37
CA ALA A 270 -12.48 17.27 -6.06
C ALA A 270 -12.76 16.86 -4.59
N GLY A 271 -11.92 17.30 -3.66
CA GLY A 271 -12.01 16.98 -2.23
C GLY A 271 -11.26 15.72 -1.78
N SER A 272 -10.51 15.05 -2.66
CA SER A 272 -9.60 13.96 -2.29
C SER A 272 -8.54 14.45 -1.30
N THR A 273 -8.23 13.62 -0.31
CA THR A 273 -7.15 13.82 0.66
C THR A 273 -6.01 12.81 0.48
N SER A 274 -6.04 12.01 -0.60
CA SER A 274 -4.99 11.03 -0.89
C SER A 274 -3.69 11.75 -1.28
N ARG A 275 -2.59 11.43 -0.59
CA ARG A 275 -1.25 11.93 -0.94
C ARG A 275 -0.88 11.52 -2.36
N TYR A 276 -1.16 10.28 -2.75
CA TYR A 276 -0.91 9.81 -4.12
C TYR A 276 -1.63 10.69 -5.14
N GLN A 277 -2.94 10.92 -4.95
CA GLN A 277 -3.70 11.75 -5.89
C GLN A 277 -3.18 13.18 -5.92
N THR A 278 -2.82 13.75 -4.76
CA THR A 278 -2.20 15.08 -4.69
C THR A 278 -0.89 15.14 -5.49
N ILE A 279 0.03 14.20 -5.28
CA ILE A 279 1.31 14.13 -6.02
C ILE A 279 1.06 13.96 -7.52
N LYS A 280 0.09 13.12 -7.90
CA LYS A 280 -0.27 12.91 -9.31
C LYS A 280 -0.80 14.19 -9.95
N GLU A 281 -1.67 14.93 -9.28
CA GLU A 281 -2.19 16.19 -9.82
C GLU A 281 -1.13 17.30 -9.85
N ILE A 282 -0.17 17.30 -8.92
CA ILE A 282 1.01 18.19 -8.97
C ILE A 282 1.86 17.84 -10.21
N HIS A 283 2.23 16.56 -10.36
CA HIS A 283 2.99 16.06 -11.51
C HIS A 283 2.32 16.44 -12.84
N ASP A 284 1.03 16.10 -12.98
CA ASP A 284 0.27 16.41 -14.18
C ASP A 284 0.15 17.92 -14.40
N TYR A 285 0.03 18.73 -13.34
CA TYR A 285 0.01 20.19 -13.47
C TYR A 285 1.31 20.70 -14.07
N ILE A 286 2.47 20.27 -13.57
CA ILE A 286 3.78 20.67 -14.09
C ILE A 286 3.94 20.24 -15.55
N CYS A 287 3.74 18.95 -15.86
CA CYS A 287 3.90 18.44 -17.23
C CYS A 287 2.97 19.11 -18.26
N ASN A 288 1.82 19.66 -17.82
CA ASN A 288 0.88 20.35 -18.71
C ASN A 288 1.06 21.88 -18.74
N SER A 289 1.89 22.46 -17.86
CA SER A 289 2.03 23.91 -17.72
C SER A 289 3.33 24.48 -18.31
N THR A 290 4.27 23.61 -18.68
CA THR A 290 5.56 23.98 -19.27
C THR A 290 5.96 23.02 -20.39
N SER A 291 7.10 23.26 -21.03
CA SER A 291 7.67 22.39 -22.06
C SER A 291 9.19 22.39 -21.97
N TYR A 292 9.81 21.28 -22.38
CA TYR A 292 11.26 21.17 -22.31
C TYR A 292 11.95 22.07 -23.35
N ALA A 293 12.81 22.98 -22.87
CA ALA A 293 13.55 23.93 -23.70
C ALA A 293 14.46 23.19 -24.69
N LYS A 294 14.40 23.56 -25.97
CA LYS A 294 15.19 22.90 -27.05
C LYS A 294 16.50 23.61 -27.37
N SER A 295 16.70 24.80 -26.85
CA SER A 295 17.89 25.63 -27.03
C SER A 295 18.17 26.41 -25.76
N ASN A 296 19.42 26.86 -25.57
CA ASN A 296 19.86 27.59 -24.37
C ASN A 296 19.60 26.82 -23.07
N THR A 297 19.66 25.48 -23.11
CA THR A 297 19.36 24.59 -21.97
C THR A 297 20.30 24.78 -20.78
N THR A 298 21.41 25.51 -20.95
CA THR A 298 22.34 25.88 -19.88
C THR A 298 22.07 27.27 -19.30
N SER A 299 21.09 28.02 -19.82
CA SER A 299 20.74 29.35 -19.30
C SER A 299 20.29 29.24 -17.85
N SER A 300 20.83 30.12 -16.99
CA SER A 300 20.41 30.24 -15.60
C SER A 300 18.91 30.55 -15.45
N GLU A 301 18.27 31.11 -16.48
CA GLU A 301 16.83 31.41 -16.50
C GLU A 301 15.99 30.12 -16.43
N TYR A 302 16.36 29.08 -17.18
CA TYR A 302 15.64 27.81 -17.27
C TYR A 302 15.94 26.83 -16.13
N GLN A 303 16.94 27.12 -15.30
CA GLN A 303 17.31 26.28 -14.16
C GLN A 303 16.48 26.60 -12.89
N SER A 304 15.51 27.53 -13.00
CA SER A 304 14.78 28.12 -11.89
C SER A 304 13.36 27.56 -11.73
N ALA A 305 12.82 27.54 -10.51
CA ALA A 305 11.41 27.19 -10.28
C ALA A 305 10.45 28.09 -11.07
N TYR A 306 10.79 29.37 -11.22
CA TYR A 306 9.99 30.36 -11.93
C TYR A 306 9.76 29.97 -13.41
N SER A 307 10.80 29.46 -14.09
CA SER A 307 10.70 29.03 -15.50
C SER A 307 9.73 27.86 -15.73
N ALA A 308 9.40 27.08 -14.69
CA ALA A 308 8.39 26.04 -14.80
C ALA A 308 6.95 26.58 -14.93
N PHE A 309 6.73 27.86 -14.62
CA PHE A 309 5.39 28.46 -14.59
C PHE A 309 5.23 29.72 -15.44
N ARG A 310 6.35 30.36 -15.83
CA ARG A 310 6.36 31.65 -16.52
C ARG A 310 7.41 31.69 -17.63
N ASP A 311 7.08 32.44 -18.67
CA ASP A 311 8.00 32.80 -19.73
C ASP A 311 9.11 33.70 -19.15
N THR A 312 10.35 33.24 -19.29
CA THR A 312 11.55 33.92 -18.76
C THR A 312 12.30 34.71 -19.82
N ASN A 313 12.18 34.34 -21.10
CA ASN A 313 12.97 34.94 -22.19
C ASN A 313 12.15 35.92 -23.05
N GLY A 314 10.84 35.99 -22.83
CA GLY A 314 9.90 36.89 -23.50
C GLY A 314 9.46 36.41 -24.89
N ASP A 315 9.66 35.14 -25.24
CA ASP A 315 9.28 34.57 -26.54
C ASP A 315 7.82 34.10 -26.62
N GLY A 316 7.09 34.21 -25.50
CA GLY A 316 5.69 33.82 -25.36
C GLY A 316 5.47 32.35 -25.01
N THR A 317 6.52 31.60 -24.71
CA THR A 317 6.44 30.19 -24.31
C THR A 317 6.95 29.98 -22.88
N VAL A 318 6.26 29.11 -22.14
CA VAL A 318 6.72 28.66 -20.83
C VAL A 318 7.56 27.41 -21.09
N GLU A 319 8.88 27.58 -21.04
CA GLU A 319 9.84 26.51 -21.26
C GLU A 319 10.87 26.45 -20.14
N THR A 320 11.33 25.23 -19.83
CA THR A 320 12.32 24.99 -18.77
C THR A 320 13.15 23.74 -19.03
N VAL A 321 14.12 23.45 -18.17
CA VAL A 321 14.90 22.20 -18.18
C VAL A 321 14.69 21.41 -16.90
N CYS A 322 15.36 20.26 -16.76
CA CYS A 322 15.19 19.33 -15.63
C CYS A 322 15.15 19.99 -14.25
N ALA A 323 16.00 21.00 -14.02
CA ALA A 323 16.01 21.71 -12.75
C ALA A 323 14.75 22.54 -12.49
N GLY A 324 14.19 23.21 -13.50
CA GLY A 324 12.94 23.95 -13.32
C GLY A 324 11.75 23.03 -13.11
N TYR A 325 11.64 21.91 -13.84
CA TYR A 325 10.62 20.88 -13.59
C TYR A 325 10.65 20.41 -12.13
N SER A 326 11.83 19.99 -11.66
CA SER A 326 11.98 19.44 -10.32
C SER A 326 11.71 20.49 -9.24
N ARG A 327 12.29 21.69 -9.39
CA ARG A 327 12.06 22.81 -8.46
C ARG A 327 10.60 23.25 -8.39
N GLY A 328 9.89 23.25 -9.53
CA GLY A 328 8.46 23.53 -9.59
C GLY A 328 7.63 22.45 -8.90
N PHE A 329 7.98 21.17 -9.08
CA PHE A 329 7.33 20.04 -8.43
C PHE A 329 7.54 20.06 -6.91
N LYS A 330 8.77 20.23 -6.44
CA LYS A 330 9.12 20.44 -5.01
C LYS A 330 8.33 21.59 -4.39
N LEU A 331 8.28 22.75 -5.06
CA LEU A 331 7.57 23.93 -4.58
C LEU A 331 6.08 23.64 -4.34
N LEU A 332 5.44 22.89 -5.23
CA LEU A 332 4.05 22.49 -5.06
C LEU A 332 3.91 21.42 -3.98
N CYS A 333 4.81 20.45 -3.88
CA CYS A 333 4.80 19.47 -2.78
C CYS A 333 4.87 20.15 -1.40
N ASP A 334 5.73 21.16 -1.25
CA ASP A 334 5.86 21.95 -0.02
C ASP A 334 4.55 22.67 0.33
N ALA A 335 3.85 23.22 -0.67
CA ALA A 335 2.55 23.86 -0.46
C ALA A 335 1.47 22.90 0.08
N TYR A 336 1.62 21.60 -0.16
CA TYR A 336 0.76 20.54 0.37
C TYR A 336 1.34 19.84 1.62
N GLY A 337 2.52 20.24 2.09
CA GLY A 337 3.20 19.60 3.23
C GLY A 337 3.64 18.15 2.94
N ILE A 338 3.96 17.85 1.68
CA ILE A 338 4.45 16.54 1.24
C ILE A 338 5.99 16.56 1.30
N PRO A 339 6.62 15.66 2.08
CA PRO A 339 8.07 15.58 2.11
C PRO A 339 8.61 15.24 0.72
N CYS A 340 9.42 16.14 0.18
CA CYS A 340 9.96 16.08 -1.17
C CYS A 340 11.38 16.65 -1.14
N VAL A 341 12.33 16.07 -1.87
CA VAL A 341 13.70 16.59 -1.99
C VAL A 341 14.13 16.62 -3.45
N LEU A 342 14.87 17.67 -3.81
CA LEU A 342 15.50 17.81 -5.12
C LEU A 342 16.76 16.96 -5.17
N VAL A 343 16.88 16.06 -6.14
CA VAL A 343 18.06 15.22 -6.35
C VAL A 343 18.77 15.64 -7.63
N THR A 344 20.09 15.75 -7.56
CA THR A 344 20.96 15.97 -8.72
C THR A 344 21.83 14.76 -8.96
N GLY A 345 22.22 14.59 -10.22
CA GLY A 345 23.19 13.57 -10.59
C GLY A 345 23.33 13.50 -12.09
N VAL A 346 23.47 12.28 -12.59
CA VAL A 346 23.69 12.03 -14.01
C VAL A 346 22.76 10.96 -14.56
N THR A 347 22.52 11.05 -15.87
CA THR A 347 21.84 9.99 -16.62
C THR A 347 22.78 8.81 -16.91
N ASP A 348 22.23 7.70 -17.41
CA ASP A 348 22.99 6.54 -17.94
C ASP A 348 24.02 6.92 -19.02
N THR A 349 23.84 8.05 -19.70
CA THR A 349 24.76 8.60 -20.69
C THR A 349 25.74 9.63 -20.13
N GLY A 350 25.71 9.91 -18.83
CA GLY A 350 26.56 10.89 -18.14
C GLY A 350 26.13 12.36 -18.32
N GLY A 351 24.89 12.61 -18.75
CA GLY A 351 24.36 13.98 -18.82
C GLY A 351 23.88 14.43 -17.44
N ALA A 352 24.19 15.67 -17.04
CA ALA A 352 23.67 16.22 -15.79
C ALA A 352 22.14 16.23 -15.80
N HIS A 353 21.53 15.83 -14.68
CA HIS A 353 20.08 15.71 -14.54
C HIS A 353 19.63 16.04 -13.12
N MET A 354 18.36 16.47 -13.00
CA MET A 354 17.70 16.74 -11.72
C MET A 354 16.30 16.12 -11.74
N TRP A 355 15.90 15.52 -10.62
CA TRP A 355 14.59 14.92 -10.39
C TRP A 355 14.20 15.05 -8.91
N ASP A 356 13.04 14.52 -8.52
CA ASP A 356 12.55 14.60 -7.14
C ASP A 356 12.49 13.21 -6.48
N LEU A 357 12.68 13.18 -5.16
CA LEU A 357 12.24 12.06 -4.33
C LEU A 357 11.15 12.53 -3.38
N VAL A 358 10.07 11.76 -3.27
CA VAL A 358 8.93 12.06 -2.37
C VAL A 358 8.71 10.93 -1.38
N GLN A 359 8.39 11.29 -0.14
CA GLN A 359 8.07 10.31 0.90
C GLN A 359 6.57 10.01 0.92
N MET A 360 6.21 8.74 0.80
CA MET A 360 4.81 8.29 0.89
C MET A 360 4.41 8.00 2.34
N GLU A 361 3.14 7.63 2.55
CA GLU A 361 2.56 7.42 3.89
C GLU A 361 3.16 6.20 4.63
N ASP A 362 3.80 5.31 3.88
CA ASP A 362 4.60 4.18 4.39
C ASP A 362 5.96 4.60 4.97
N GLY A 363 6.34 5.87 4.82
CA GLY A 363 7.62 6.42 5.26
C GLY A 363 8.78 6.15 4.28
N ILE A 364 8.50 5.57 3.11
CA ILE A 364 9.49 5.20 2.09
C ILE A 364 9.55 6.30 1.02
N TRP A 365 10.73 6.49 0.43
CA TRP A 365 10.97 7.49 -0.61
C TRP A 365 10.87 6.88 -2.02
N TYR A 366 10.21 7.59 -2.92
CA TYR A 366 9.97 7.17 -4.30
C TYR A 366 10.39 8.28 -5.26
N GLY A 367 10.89 7.90 -6.44
CA GLY A 367 11.33 8.81 -7.48
C GLY A 367 10.18 9.41 -8.27
N VAL A 368 10.29 10.69 -8.60
CA VAL A 368 9.42 11.40 -9.55
C VAL A 368 10.30 12.16 -10.54
N ASP A 369 10.14 11.91 -11.85
CA ASP A 369 10.79 12.70 -12.91
C ASP A 369 9.75 13.23 -13.91
N ALA A 370 9.20 14.40 -13.58
CA ALA A 370 8.27 15.13 -14.44
C ALA A 370 8.90 15.55 -15.79
N THR A 371 10.23 15.66 -15.86
CA THR A 371 10.93 16.06 -17.09
C THR A 371 10.84 14.98 -18.15
N TRP A 372 11.09 13.73 -17.76
CA TRP A 372 11.01 12.61 -18.69
C TRP A 372 9.55 12.19 -18.92
N ASP A 373 8.67 12.34 -17.93
CA ASP A 373 7.25 12.05 -18.13
C ASP A 373 6.49 13.11 -18.97
N ASP A 374 7.03 14.32 -19.14
CA ASP A 374 6.50 15.30 -20.09
C ASP A 374 6.85 14.93 -21.55
N GLN A 375 5.86 14.37 -22.26
CA GLN A 375 5.98 14.01 -23.67
C GLN A 375 5.03 14.83 -24.55
N THR A 376 5.50 15.21 -25.75
CA THR A 376 4.84 16.16 -26.68
C THR A 376 3.37 15.84 -27.02
N SER A 377 2.91 14.60 -26.82
CA SER A 377 1.55 14.17 -27.15
C SER A 377 0.68 13.78 -25.95
N ARG A 378 1.27 13.55 -24.77
CA ARG A 378 0.60 13.17 -23.51
C ARG A 378 1.62 13.09 -22.38
N THR A 379 1.18 13.26 -21.15
CA THR A 379 1.97 12.92 -19.95
C THR A 379 2.11 11.40 -19.82
N TYR A 380 3.33 10.92 -19.57
CA TYR A 380 3.62 9.52 -19.21
C TYR A 380 3.64 9.40 -17.67
N TYR A 381 3.75 8.17 -17.17
CA TYR A 381 3.90 7.87 -15.74
C TYR A 381 5.00 6.82 -15.56
N ASP A 382 5.99 6.85 -16.45
CA ASP A 382 7.10 5.89 -16.48
C ASP A 382 8.07 6.13 -15.32
N PHE A 383 8.11 7.38 -14.81
CA PHE A 383 8.96 7.82 -13.73
C PHE A 383 8.17 8.50 -12.60
N PHE A 384 6.92 8.08 -12.41
CA PHE A 384 6.04 8.59 -11.36
C PHE A 384 5.94 7.61 -10.18
N LEU A 385 6.42 8.02 -9.00
CA LEU A 385 6.46 7.23 -7.76
C LEU A 385 7.17 5.87 -7.91
N VAL A 386 8.31 5.89 -8.60
CA VAL A 386 9.10 4.72 -8.95
C VAL A 386 10.12 4.34 -7.89
N GLY A 387 10.44 3.04 -7.80
CA GLY A 387 11.59 2.54 -7.05
C GLY A 387 12.78 2.27 -7.97
N TYR A 388 13.92 1.94 -7.36
CA TYR A 388 15.18 1.65 -8.02
C TYR A 388 15.04 0.64 -9.16
N ALA A 389 14.30 -0.46 -8.94
CA ALA A 389 14.16 -1.56 -9.89
C ALA A 389 12.99 -1.37 -10.87
N THR A 390 12.24 -0.26 -10.78
CA THR A 390 11.12 -0.01 -11.67
C THR A 390 11.61 0.19 -13.10
N LYS A 391 10.97 -0.49 -14.05
CA LYS A 391 11.28 -0.39 -15.48
C LYS A 391 10.24 0.47 -16.18
N PRO A 392 10.64 1.50 -16.92
CA PRO A 392 9.71 2.35 -17.66
C PRO A 392 9.13 1.59 -18.86
N ASP A 393 7.84 1.78 -19.14
CA ASP A 393 7.14 1.10 -20.23
C ASP A 393 7.53 1.63 -21.62
N HIS A 394 7.84 2.93 -21.73
CA HIS A 394 8.04 3.64 -22.99
C HIS A 394 9.49 4.06 -23.23
N PHE A 395 10.30 4.23 -22.18
CA PHE A 395 11.68 4.73 -22.32
C PHE A 395 12.75 3.68 -22.64
N ALA A 396 12.42 2.39 -22.66
CA ALA A 396 13.25 1.27 -23.15
C ALA A 396 14.74 1.29 -22.74
N LYS A 397 15.06 1.81 -21.55
CA LYS A 397 16.42 1.94 -21.02
C LYS A 397 16.39 1.57 -19.53
N THR A 398 16.95 0.40 -19.22
CA THR A 398 17.24 -0.09 -17.85
C THR A 398 16.15 0.15 -16.79
N ASP A 399 16.45 -0.11 -15.53
CA ASP A 399 15.60 0.31 -14.40
C ASP A 399 15.93 1.76 -14.00
N PHE A 400 15.04 2.40 -13.25
CA PHE A 400 15.15 3.80 -12.83
C PHE A 400 16.49 4.09 -12.14
N GLY A 401 16.92 3.25 -11.20
CA GLY A 401 18.18 3.41 -10.48
C GLY A 401 19.43 3.31 -11.36
N SER A 402 19.33 2.69 -12.53
CA SER A 402 20.41 2.63 -13.52
C SER A 402 20.44 3.85 -14.45
N CYS A 403 19.31 4.54 -14.66
CA CYS A 403 19.25 5.73 -15.52
C CYS A 403 19.18 7.07 -14.77
N HIS A 404 18.94 7.06 -13.46
CA HIS A 404 18.94 8.21 -12.56
C HIS A 404 19.97 8.01 -11.45
N ILE A 405 21.24 8.30 -11.76
CA ILE A 405 22.37 8.05 -10.86
C ILE A 405 22.59 9.29 -10.02
N ALA A 406 22.17 9.25 -8.75
CA ALA A 406 22.29 10.37 -7.84
C ALA A 406 23.76 10.69 -7.49
N GLU A 407 24.14 11.96 -7.54
CA GLU A 407 25.48 12.45 -7.17
C GLU A 407 25.34 13.56 -6.13
N GLY A 408 25.69 13.25 -4.88
CA GLY A 408 25.57 14.18 -3.75
C GLY A 408 26.65 15.26 -3.70
N ALA A 409 27.71 15.13 -4.51
CA ALA A 409 28.83 16.06 -4.60
C ALA A 409 28.46 17.29 -5.44
N TRP A 410 28.19 18.41 -4.78
CA TRP A 410 27.69 19.62 -5.45
C TRP A 410 28.79 20.61 -5.87
N ASP A 411 30.05 20.25 -5.68
CA ASP A 411 31.22 20.96 -6.17
C ASP A 411 32.15 20.01 -6.96
N ALA A 412 33.01 20.57 -7.82
CA ALA A 412 33.85 19.76 -8.69
C ALA A 412 34.92 18.94 -7.94
N ASN A 413 35.17 19.24 -6.66
CA ASN A 413 36.13 18.51 -5.83
C ASN A 413 35.45 17.51 -4.88
N GLY A 414 34.11 17.45 -4.83
CA GLY A 414 33.36 16.63 -3.89
C GLY A 414 33.56 17.00 -2.43
N ALA A 415 33.89 18.26 -2.14
CA ALA A 415 34.02 18.77 -0.79
C ALA A 415 32.67 18.90 -0.07
N TYR A 416 31.58 19.12 -0.81
CA TYR A 416 30.22 19.27 -0.29
C TYR A 416 29.33 18.14 -0.80
N GLU A 417 29.33 17.01 -0.07
CA GLU A 417 28.56 15.82 -0.41
C GLU A 417 27.33 15.65 0.51
N PHE A 418 26.16 16.05 0.00
CA PHE A 418 24.87 15.81 0.65
C PHE A 418 24.39 14.38 0.42
N VAL A 419 23.73 13.81 1.42
CA VAL A 419 23.13 12.47 1.34
C VAL A 419 21.68 12.59 0.89
N TYR A 420 21.29 11.76 -0.07
CA TYR A 420 19.90 11.64 -0.50
C TYR A 420 19.15 10.55 0.29
N PRO A 421 17.82 10.68 0.43
CA PRO A 421 17.00 9.61 1.00
C PRO A 421 17.15 8.27 0.28
N GLU A 422 17.03 7.17 1.03
CA GLU A 422 17.06 5.83 0.46
C GLU A 422 15.81 5.58 -0.38
N LEU A 423 16.02 5.39 -1.68
CA LEU A 423 14.98 5.11 -2.66
C LEU A 423 14.40 3.70 -2.46
N SER A 424 13.07 3.56 -2.53
CA SER A 424 12.38 2.28 -2.59
C SER A 424 12.99 1.37 -3.65
N THR A 425 12.95 0.05 -3.46
CA THR A 425 13.30 -0.87 -4.56
C THR A 425 12.18 -0.95 -5.59
N ASP A 426 10.93 -0.95 -5.15
CA ASP A 426 9.76 -1.22 -5.96
C ASP A 426 8.90 0.05 -6.19
N LEU A 427 8.07 0.02 -7.22
CA LEU A 427 7.05 1.04 -7.52
C LEU A 427 6.06 1.19 -6.35
N TYR A 428 5.64 2.43 -6.05
CA TYR A 428 4.55 2.65 -5.11
C TYR A 428 3.22 2.15 -5.66
N HIS A 429 2.47 1.42 -4.84
CA HIS A 429 1.13 0.95 -5.18
C HIS A 429 0.08 1.51 -4.22
N GLU A 430 -0.86 2.31 -4.74
CA GLU A 430 -2.00 2.83 -3.96
C GLU A 430 -3.11 1.78 -3.87
N ASP A 431 -3.60 1.47 -2.66
CA ASP A 431 -4.80 0.67 -2.39
C ASP A 431 -5.65 1.41 -1.35
N GLN A 432 -6.36 2.43 -1.84
CA GLN A 432 -7.22 3.28 -1.05
C GLN A 432 -8.40 2.51 -0.44
N ASP A 433 -8.87 1.47 -1.11
CA ASP A 433 -10.05 0.71 -0.67
C ASP A 433 -9.73 -0.55 0.16
N GLY A 434 -8.43 -0.81 0.39
CA GLY A 434 -7.87 -1.81 1.29
C GLY A 434 -8.12 -3.25 0.83
N ASP A 435 -8.22 -3.48 -0.47
CA ASP A 435 -8.63 -4.76 -1.03
C ASP A 435 -7.51 -5.62 -1.60
N GLY A 436 -6.28 -5.16 -1.39
CA GLY A 436 -5.07 -5.81 -1.81
C GLY A 436 -4.81 -5.69 -3.30
N ILE A 437 -5.57 -4.87 -4.03
CA ILE A 437 -5.32 -4.53 -5.42
C ILE A 437 -4.98 -3.05 -5.50
N CYS A 438 -3.88 -2.73 -6.19
CA CYS A 438 -3.53 -1.37 -6.51
C CYS A 438 -4.63 -0.74 -7.36
N ASP A 439 -5.24 0.35 -6.90
CA ASP A 439 -6.37 1.05 -7.53
C ASP A 439 -6.04 1.61 -8.93
N LEU A 440 -4.75 1.68 -9.27
CA LEU A 440 -4.25 2.34 -10.47
C LEU A 440 -3.82 1.34 -11.54
N CYS A 441 -2.99 0.36 -11.15
CA CYS A 441 -2.43 -0.63 -12.07
C CYS A 441 -3.10 -2.00 -11.97
N ASN A 442 -4.02 -2.20 -11.03
CA ASN A 442 -4.66 -3.47 -10.69
C ASN A 442 -3.66 -4.59 -10.31
N ALA A 443 -2.44 -4.26 -9.92
CA ALA A 443 -1.49 -5.23 -9.36
C ALA A 443 -1.92 -5.63 -7.95
N MET A 444 -1.82 -6.90 -7.59
CA MET A 444 -2.09 -7.29 -6.21
C MET A 444 -0.89 -6.98 -5.33
N LEU A 445 -1.14 -6.32 -4.19
CA LEU A 445 -0.10 -5.84 -3.28
C LEU A 445 0.63 -6.95 -2.52
N ASP A 446 0.00 -8.12 -2.39
CA ASP A 446 0.61 -9.31 -1.79
C ASP A 446 1.51 -10.09 -2.77
N GLY A 447 1.68 -9.58 -4.00
CA GLY A 447 2.44 -10.22 -5.07
C GLY A 447 1.75 -11.44 -5.69
N MET A 448 0.50 -11.76 -5.31
CA MET A 448 -0.23 -12.93 -5.78
C MET A 448 -1.24 -12.56 -6.86
N SER A 449 -1.25 -13.27 -7.99
CA SER A 449 -2.16 -12.92 -9.10
C SER A 449 -3.65 -13.25 -8.86
N ALA A 450 -3.97 -13.90 -7.73
CA ALA A 450 -5.30 -14.34 -7.33
C ALA A 450 -5.48 -14.19 -5.81
N SER A 451 -6.60 -13.60 -5.38
CA SER A 451 -6.94 -13.39 -3.97
C SER A 451 -8.32 -13.97 -3.65
N LEU A 452 -8.42 -14.71 -2.54
CA LEU A 452 -9.67 -15.30 -2.07
C LEU A 452 -10.40 -14.30 -1.18
N ALA A 453 -11.59 -13.91 -1.63
CA ALA A 453 -12.45 -13.01 -0.90
C ALA A 453 -13.40 -13.75 0.06
N GLY A 454 -13.75 -15.01 -0.24
CA GLY A 454 -14.60 -15.77 0.66
C GLY A 454 -15.14 -17.10 0.13
N TYR A 455 -15.96 -17.74 0.97
CA TYR A 455 -16.61 -19.02 0.68
C TYR A 455 -18.13 -18.94 0.81
N SER A 456 -18.84 -19.83 0.11
CA SER A 456 -20.25 -20.16 0.37
C SER A 456 -20.57 -21.63 0.06
N LEU A 457 -21.71 -22.13 0.52
CA LEU A 457 -22.21 -23.45 0.14
C LEU A 457 -23.37 -23.35 -0.87
N ARG A 458 -23.31 -24.19 -1.90
CA ARG A 458 -24.41 -24.44 -2.83
C ARG A 458 -25.09 -25.75 -2.44
N LEU A 459 -26.40 -25.70 -2.19
CA LEU A 459 -27.23 -26.83 -1.76
C LEU A 459 -28.41 -27.08 -2.71
N GLU A 460 -28.22 -26.85 -4.01
CA GLU A 460 -29.28 -26.93 -5.03
C GLU A 460 -29.53 -28.40 -5.45
N GLU A 461 -29.16 -28.79 -6.68
CA GLU A 461 -29.19 -30.18 -7.15
C GLU A 461 -27.99 -30.98 -6.66
N GLU A 462 -26.90 -30.27 -6.42
CA GLU A 462 -25.61 -30.79 -6.03
C GLU A 462 -25.05 -29.96 -4.88
N THR A 463 -24.40 -30.65 -3.94
CA THR A 463 -23.66 -30.02 -2.85
C THR A 463 -22.30 -29.59 -3.36
N GLY A 464 -21.97 -28.31 -3.18
CA GLY A 464 -20.66 -27.80 -3.57
C GLY A 464 -20.21 -26.60 -2.76
N ILE A 465 -18.90 -26.44 -2.65
CA ILE A 465 -18.24 -25.29 -2.04
C ILE A 465 -17.94 -24.26 -3.11
N CYS A 466 -18.41 -23.04 -2.92
CA CYS A 466 -18.15 -21.92 -3.80
C CYS A 466 -16.97 -21.09 -3.27
N PHE A 467 -15.95 -20.87 -4.09
CA PHE A 467 -14.81 -20.02 -3.83
C PHE A 467 -14.98 -18.70 -4.58
N TYR A 468 -14.88 -17.58 -3.88
CA TYR A 468 -15.02 -16.24 -4.44
C TYR A 468 -13.64 -15.62 -4.56
N LEU A 469 -13.17 -15.42 -5.78
CA LEU A 469 -11.84 -14.86 -6.03
C LEU A 469 -11.90 -13.53 -6.77
N ARG A 470 -10.85 -12.75 -6.55
CA ARG A 470 -10.47 -11.58 -7.33
C ARG A 470 -9.14 -11.85 -8.03
N PHE A 471 -8.95 -11.25 -9.18
CA PHE A 471 -7.83 -11.52 -10.07
C PHE A 471 -7.17 -10.23 -10.54
N THR A 472 -5.85 -10.27 -10.69
CA THR A 472 -5.09 -9.26 -11.45
C THR A 472 -5.38 -9.36 -12.94
N ASN A 473 -5.00 -8.33 -13.70
CA ASN A 473 -5.02 -8.35 -15.16
C ASN A 473 -4.18 -9.50 -15.74
N THR A 474 -3.14 -9.98 -15.05
CA THR A 474 -2.34 -11.14 -15.49
C THR A 474 -3.21 -12.39 -15.71
N VAL A 475 -4.06 -12.72 -14.74
CA VAL A 475 -4.98 -13.88 -14.85
C VAL A 475 -6.15 -13.57 -15.78
N LEU A 476 -6.68 -12.34 -15.75
CA LEU A 476 -7.84 -11.96 -16.57
C LEU A 476 -7.52 -11.86 -18.08
N ASN A 477 -6.29 -11.49 -18.43
CA ASN A 477 -5.84 -11.40 -19.82
C ASN A 477 -5.42 -12.76 -20.40
N ASP A 478 -5.19 -13.76 -19.54
CA ASP A 478 -4.96 -15.14 -19.97
C ASP A 478 -6.28 -15.89 -20.15
N SER A 479 -6.74 -15.97 -21.40
CA SER A 479 -7.97 -16.71 -21.78
C SER A 479 -7.95 -18.22 -21.44
N GLY A 480 -6.77 -18.79 -21.16
CA GLY A 480 -6.60 -20.18 -20.77
C GLY A 480 -6.40 -20.40 -19.27
N ALA A 481 -6.40 -19.34 -18.45
CA ALA A 481 -6.28 -19.47 -17.01
C ALA A 481 -7.45 -20.27 -16.40
N TYR A 482 -7.16 -21.05 -15.36
CA TYR A 482 -8.13 -21.95 -14.73
C TYR A 482 -7.92 -22.07 -13.22
N MET A 483 -9.00 -22.38 -12.51
CA MET A 483 -8.99 -22.90 -11.14
C MET A 483 -8.91 -24.42 -11.19
N GLU A 484 -7.97 -25.01 -10.48
CA GLU A 484 -7.89 -26.45 -10.26
C GLU A 484 -8.33 -26.79 -8.84
N PHE A 485 -9.23 -27.77 -8.75
CA PHE A 485 -9.62 -28.40 -7.49
C PHE A 485 -8.97 -29.77 -7.40
N THR A 486 -8.27 -30.05 -6.30
CA THR A 486 -7.71 -31.36 -5.96
C THR A 486 -8.44 -31.94 -4.77
N MET A 487 -9.05 -33.12 -4.96
CA MET A 487 -9.69 -33.90 -3.92
C MET A 487 -8.65 -34.71 -3.12
N PRO A 488 -8.97 -35.23 -1.92
CA PRO A 488 -8.01 -35.98 -1.09
C PRO A 488 -7.48 -37.26 -1.75
N ASP A 489 -8.26 -37.88 -2.62
CA ASP A 489 -7.86 -39.07 -3.38
C ASP A 489 -6.87 -38.75 -4.52
N GLY A 490 -6.52 -37.47 -4.68
CA GLY A 490 -5.62 -36.95 -5.71
C GLY A 490 -6.30 -36.68 -7.05
N SER A 491 -7.60 -36.92 -7.17
CA SER A 491 -8.33 -36.55 -8.39
C SER A 491 -8.43 -35.03 -8.53
N THR A 492 -8.31 -34.55 -9.77
CA THR A 492 -8.37 -33.12 -10.08
C THR A 492 -9.52 -32.79 -11.03
N THR A 493 -10.07 -31.60 -10.86
CA THR A 493 -11.03 -30.99 -11.80
C THR A 493 -10.65 -29.55 -12.07
N GLN A 494 -10.89 -29.08 -13.29
CA GLN A 494 -10.50 -27.73 -13.72
C GLN A 494 -11.72 -26.93 -14.17
N GLN A 495 -11.74 -25.65 -13.81
CA GLN A 495 -12.74 -24.69 -14.23
C GLN A 495 -12.05 -23.45 -14.79
N LYS A 496 -12.31 -23.11 -16.04
CA LYS A 496 -11.71 -21.92 -16.66
C LYS A 496 -12.19 -20.64 -15.98
N VAL A 497 -11.29 -19.68 -15.83
CA VAL A 497 -11.61 -18.35 -15.29
C VAL A 497 -12.66 -17.65 -16.18
N THR A 498 -12.60 -17.86 -17.50
CA THR A 498 -13.56 -17.32 -18.46
C THR A 498 -14.99 -17.83 -18.27
N ASP A 499 -15.14 -19.03 -17.70
CA ASP A 499 -16.41 -19.73 -17.58
C ASP A 499 -17.02 -19.55 -16.17
N ALA A 500 -16.29 -18.90 -15.25
CA ALA A 500 -16.71 -18.71 -13.87
C ALA A 500 -17.94 -17.79 -13.74
N GLU A 501 -18.82 -18.09 -12.78
CA GLU A 501 -19.96 -17.21 -12.45
C GLU A 501 -19.42 -15.90 -11.87
N LYS A 502 -19.80 -14.75 -12.44
CA LYS A 502 -19.39 -13.43 -11.93
C LYS A 502 -20.43 -12.87 -10.98
N GLN A 503 -19.98 -12.33 -9.85
CA GLN A 503 -20.85 -11.65 -8.88
C GLN A 503 -20.29 -10.30 -8.50
N THR A 504 -21.14 -9.28 -8.45
CA THR A 504 -20.75 -7.95 -7.97
C THR A 504 -21.31 -7.74 -6.57
N VAL A 505 -20.44 -7.48 -5.61
CA VAL A 505 -20.81 -7.15 -4.21
C VAL A 505 -20.08 -5.87 -3.84
N ASN A 506 -20.83 -4.85 -3.41
CA ASN A 506 -20.30 -3.52 -3.06
C ASN A 506 -19.41 -2.89 -4.16
N GLY A 507 -19.80 -3.03 -5.43
CA GLY A 507 -19.03 -2.51 -6.57
C GLY A 507 -17.87 -3.41 -7.03
N LYS A 508 -17.43 -4.36 -6.21
CA LYS A 508 -16.32 -5.28 -6.52
C LYS A 508 -16.82 -6.52 -7.25
N GLN A 509 -16.12 -6.92 -8.30
CA GLN A 509 -16.43 -8.12 -9.08
C GLN A 509 -15.64 -9.33 -8.55
N TYR A 510 -16.35 -10.43 -8.33
CA TYR A 510 -15.83 -11.72 -7.87
C TYR A 510 -16.11 -12.81 -8.89
N TYR A 511 -15.15 -13.70 -9.07
CA TYR A 511 -15.24 -14.89 -9.89
C TYR A 511 -15.51 -16.08 -8.98
N VAL A 512 -16.60 -16.79 -9.23
CA VAL A 512 -17.12 -17.84 -8.36
C VAL A 512 -16.88 -19.21 -9.00
N PHE A 513 -16.08 -20.03 -8.33
CA PHE A 513 -15.75 -21.39 -8.73
C PHE A 513 -16.40 -22.38 -7.77
N THR A 514 -17.02 -23.44 -8.27
CA THR A 514 -17.76 -24.39 -7.41
C THR A 514 -17.11 -25.77 -7.44
N CYS A 515 -16.58 -26.24 -6.31
CA CYS A 515 -16.15 -27.63 -6.19
C CYS A 515 -17.31 -28.48 -5.65
N TYR A 516 -17.77 -29.44 -6.45
CA TYR A 516 -18.86 -30.34 -6.05
C TYR A 516 -18.33 -31.53 -5.26
N VAL A 517 -18.97 -31.85 -4.14
CA VAL A 517 -18.50 -32.87 -3.18
C VAL A 517 -19.54 -33.92 -2.88
N ALA A 518 -19.16 -35.19 -2.84
CA ALA A 518 -20.08 -36.23 -2.44
C ALA A 518 -20.44 -36.14 -0.95
N ALA A 519 -21.60 -36.67 -0.56
CA ALA A 519 -22.03 -36.65 0.84
C ALA A 519 -20.98 -37.24 1.81
N LYS A 520 -20.32 -38.33 1.41
CA LYS A 520 -19.27 -38.97 2.22
C LYS A 520 -17.98 -38.14 2.33
N GLU A 521 -17.76 -37.16 1.44
CA GLU A 521 -16.55 -36.32 1.33
C GLU A 521 -16.74 -34.97 2.04
N MET A 522 -17.85 -34.74 2.76
CA MET A 522 -18.13 -33.44 3.39
C MET A 522 -17.10 -33.01 4.46
N ALA A 523 -16.39 -33.97 5.06
CA ALA A 523 -15.33 -33.72 6.04
C ALA A 523 -13.93 -33.56 5.40
N ASP A 524 -13.83 -33.75 4.09
CA ASP A 524 -12.54 -33.81 3.41
C ASP A 524 -12.06 -32.41 2.97
N ASP A 525 -10.76 -32.16 3.15
CA ASP A 525 -10.09 -30.96 2.64
C ASP A 525 -10.06 -30.94 1.11
N ILE A 526 -10.72 -29.95 0.52
CA ILE A 526 -10.56 -29.62 -0.90
C ILE A 526 -9.42 -28.63 -1.03
N ARG A 527 -8.49 -28.89 -1.95
CA ARG A 527 -7.47 -27.90 -2.35
C ARG A 527 -7.91 -27.17 -3.60
N ALA A 528 -7.90 -25.85 -3.58
CA ALA A 528 -8.18 -25.01 -4.75
C ALA A 528 -6.98 -24.11 -5.03
N GLN A 529 -6.53 -24.06 -6.28
CA GLN A 529 -5.43 -23.19 -6.71
C GLN A 529 -5.64 -22.72 -8.15
N VAL A 530 -5.23 -21.50 -8.44
CA VAL A 530 -5.37 -20.88 -9.77
C VAL A 530 -4.07 -21.07 -10.56
N PHE A 531 -4.19 -21.26 -11.86
CA PHE A 531 -3.08 -21.45 -12.78
C PHE A 531 -3.28 -20.62 -14.04
N LEU A 532 -2.18 -20.11 -14.61
CA LEU A 532 -2.14 -19.60 -15.97
C LEU A 532 -2.17 -20.76 -16.99
N SER A 533 -2.42 -20.43 -18.25
CA SER A 533 -2.47 -21.38 -19.37
C SER A 533 -1.15 -22.12 -19.61
N ASP A 534 -0.03 -21.53 -19.22
CA ASP A 534 1.31 -22.13 -19.31
C ASP A 534 1.65 -23.06 -18.12
N GLY A 535 0.74 -23.18 -17.14
CA GLY A 535 0.91 -23.99 -15.94
C GLY A 535 1.55 -23.27 -14.76
N THR A 536 1.82 -21.96 -14.86
CA THR A 536 2.30 -21.15 -13.74
C THR A 536 1.23 -21.06 -12.66
N ALA A 537 1.58 -21.42 -11.42
CA ALA A 537 0.68 -21.33 -10.28
C ALA A 537 0.49 -19.87 -9.82
N CYS A 538 -0.75 -19.47 -9.62
CA CYS A 538 -1.17 -18.15 -9.18
C CYS A 538 -1.74 -18.20 -7.76
N GLY A 539 -1.11 -17.47 -6.84
CA GLY A 539 -1.57 -17.33 -5.46
C GLY A 539 -1.41 -18.58 -4.59
N THR A 540 -2.06 -18.57 -3.43
CA THR A 540 -1.97 -19.66 -2.44
C THR A 540 -2.84 -20.86 -2.79
N ILE A 541 -2.55 -22.00 -2.15
CA ILE A 541 -3.43 -23.17 -2.14
C ILE A 541 -4.48 -22.97 -1.06
N TYR A 542 -5.74 -22.74 -1.46
CA TYR A 542 -6.85 -22.64 -0.53
C TYR A 542 -7.31 -24.04 -0.10
N ARG A 543 -7.49 -24.24 1.21
CA ARG A 543 -7.95 -25.51 1.80
C ARG A 543 -9.25 -25.27 2.53
N TYR A 544 -10.28 -26.01 2.16
CA TYR A 544 -11.59 -25.84 2.77
C TYR A 544 -12.48 -27.06 2.56
N SER A 545 -13.30 -27.38 3.55
CA SER A 545 -14.28 -28.47 3.54
C SER A 545 -15.71 -27.96 3.82
N VAL A 546 -16.71 -28.82 3.59
CA VAL A 546 -18.10 -28.50 3.99
C VAL A 546 -18.21 -28.43 5.50
N GLN A 547 -17.43 -29.25 6.21
CA GLN A 547 -17.34 -29.23 7.67
C GLN A 547 -16.75 -27.90 8.19
N ASP A 548 -15.73 -27.33 7.54
CA ASP A 548 -15.18 -26.01 7.94
C ASP A 548 -16.23 -24.90 7.81
N TYR A 549 -16.96 -24.89 6.69
CA TYR A 549 -18.03 -23.92 6.50
C TYR A 549 -19.14 -24.08 7.54
N ALA A 550 -19.52 -25.31 7.85
CA ALA A 550 -20.50 -25.59 8.90
C ALA A 550 -19.98 -25.13 10.28
N GLY A 551 -18.71 -25.38 10.60
CA GLY A 551 -18.03 -24.91 11.81
C GLY A 551 -18.11 -23.40 11.95
N TYR A 552 -17.79 -22.65 10.90
CA TYR A 552 -17.90 -21.18 10.88
C TYR A 552 -19.31 -20.68 11.26
N MET A 553 -20.36 -21.35 10.77
CA MET A 553 -21.75 -21.00 11.06
C MET A 553 -22.16 -21.39 12.47
N LEU A 554 -21.69 -22.54 12.96
CA LEU A 554 -21.94 -23.02 14.32
C LEU A 554 -21.31 -22.08 15.36
N ASP A 555 -20.08 -21.62 15.12
CA ASP A 555 -19.39 -20.65 15.99
C ASP A 555 -20.11 -19.28 16.06
N ARG A 556 -20.95 -19.00 15.06
CA ARG A 556 -21.75 -17.76 14.93
C ARG A 556 -23.24 -18.06 14.98
N SER A 557 -23.63 -18.99 15.85
CA SER A 557 -24.98 -19.53 15.95
C SER A 557 -26.09 -18.47 16.09
N SER A 558 -25.80 -17.33 16.74
CA SER A 558 -26.75 -16.22 16.88
C SER A 558 -27.06 -15.55 15.55
N THR A 559 -26.06 -15.42 14.68
CA THR A 559 -26.18 -14.79 13.36
C THR A 559 -26.89 -15.72 12.38
N TYR A 560 -26.61 -17.03 12.46
CA TYR A 560 -27.07 -18.03 11.50
C TYR A 560 -28.17 -18.96 12.05
N ALA A 561 -28.93 -18.49 13.05
CA ALA A 561 -29.93 -19.31 13.74
C ALA A 561 -30.96 -19.95 12.80
N ALA A 562 -31.26 -19.31 11.66
CA ALA A 562 -32.21 -19.82 10.68
C ALA A 562 -31.64 -21.02 9.87
N GLU A 563 -30.33 -21.03 9.64
CA GLU A 563 -29.59 -22.00 8.84
C GLU A 563 -29.11 -23.21 9.65
N LEU A 564 -28.88 -23.06 10.96
CA LEU A 564 -28.32 -24.15 11.78
C LEU A 564 -29.06 -25.49 11.66
N PRO A 565 -30.40 -25.56 11.59
CA PRO A 565 -31.09 -26.85 11.45
C PRO A 565 -30.69 -27.60 10.17
N VAL A 566 -30.56 -26.91 9.04
CA VAL A 566 -30.16 -27.54 7.77
C VAL A 566 -28.68 -27.91 7.78
N VAL A 567 -27.82 -27.08 8.37
CA VAL A 567 -26.38 -27.35 8.52
C VAL A 567 -26.15 -28.61 9.35
N LYS A 568 -26.81 -28.74 10.51
CA LYS A 568 -26.67 -29.92 11.38
C LYS A 568 -27.16 -31.20 10.70
N ALA A 569 -28.30 -31.13 10.02
CA ALA A 569 -28.85 -32.27 9.30
C ALA A 569 -27.96 -32.70 8.12
N MET A 570 -27.34 -31.74 7.43
CA MET A 570 -26.36 -32.00 6.35
C MET A 570 -25.15 -32.78 6.89
N LEU A 571 -24.56 -32.37 8.01
CA LEU A 571 -23.41 -33.07 8.60
C LEU A 571 -23.76 -34.50 9.05
N ASN A 572 -24.95 -34.70 9.62
CA ASN A 572 -25.44 -36.03 9.99
C ASN A 572 -25.67 -36.91 8.76
N TYR A 573 -26.15 -36.34 7.65
CA TYR A 573 -26.27 -37.04 6.38
C TYR A 573 -24.90 -37.44 5.80
N GLY A 574 -23.92 -36.54 5.83
CA GLY A 574 -22.55 -36.85 5.41
C GLY A 574 -21.91 -37.96 6.25
N THR A 575 -22.10 -37.92 7.56
CA THR A 575 -21.64 -38.97 8.50
C THR A 575 -22.26 -40.33 8.19
N ALA A 576 -23.58 -40.37 7.99
CA ALA A 576 -24.25 -41.62 7.63
C ALA A 576 -23.72 -42.17 6.30
N ALA A 577 -23.44 -41.31 5.31
CA ALA A 577 -22.83 -41.71 4.05
C ALA A 577 -21.41 -42.26 4.25
N GLN A 578 -20.57 -41.62 5.08
CA GLN A 578 -19.25 -42.13 5.47
C GLN A 578 -19.33 -43.54 6.05
N GLU A 579 -20.26 -43.78 6.97
CA GLU A 579 -20.47 -45.09 7.60
C GLU A 579 -20.97 -46.16 6.62
N LEU A 580 -21.92 -45.80 5.73
CA LEU A 580 -22.43 -46.72 4.71
C LEU A 580 -21.34 -47.22 3.76
N PHE A 581 -20.42 -46.33 3.37
CA PHE A 581 -19.35 -46.66 2.43
C PHE A 581 -18.04 -47.07 3.10
N GLY A 582 -17.96 -47.07 4.44
CA GLY A 582 -16.72 -47.30 5.17
C GLY A 582 -15.62 -46.28 4.84
N TYR A 583 -16.02 -45.05 4.53
CA TYR A 583 -15.14 -43.99 4.04
C TYR A 583 -14.77 -43.03 5.16
N HIS A 584 -13.49 -42.91 5.47
CA HIS A 584 -12.94 -41.98 6.48
C HIS A 584 -13.72 -41.96 7.80
N THR A 585 -14.12 -43.12 8.33
CA THR A 585 -14.96 -43.21 9.55
C THR A 585 -14.26 -42.76 10.84
N GLY A 586 -12.98 -42.40 10.79
CA GLY A 586 -12.25 -41.75 11.89
C GLY A 586 -12.51 -40.25 11.98
N ASP A 587 -12.86 -39.61 10.86
CA ASP A 587 -13.03 -38.16 10.70
C ASP A 587 -14.44 -37.87 10.17
N LEU A 588 -15.43 -38.05 11.05
CA LEU A 588 -16.84 -37.95 10.69
C LEU A 588 -17.27 -36.49 10.45
N ALA A 589 -18.12 -36.27 9.46
CA ALA A 589 -18.62 -34.94 9.09
C ALA A 589 -19.36 -34.24 10.25
N ASN A 590 -20.08 -34.96 11.10
CA ASN A 590 -20.77 -34.42 12.27
C ASN A 590 -19.91 -34.38 13.54
N ALA A 591 -18.61 -34.68 13.47
CA ALA A 591 -17.74 -34.69 14.64
C ALA A 591 -17.66 -33.34 15.37
N ILE A 592 -17.90 -32.24 14.65
CA ILE A 592 -17.96 -30.88 15.19
C ILE A 592 -19.26 -30.56 15.94
N LEU A 593 -20.27 -31.45 15.91
CA LEU A 593 -21.52 -31.28 16.63
C LEU A 593 -21.43 -31.88 18.05
N PRO A 594 -22.16 -31.33 19.03
CA PRO A 594 -22.35 -31.98 20.33
C PRO A 594 -22.97 -33.37 20.16
N GLU A 595 -22.62 -34.32 21.04
CA GLU A 595 -23.09 -35.72 20.98
C GLU A 595 -24.61 -35.84 20.85
N THR A 596 -25.37 -34.99 21.56
CA THR A 596 -26.84 -34.98 21.51
C THR A 596 -27.41 -34.62 20.14
N GLU A 597 -26.64 -33.92 19.30
CA GLU A 597 -27.03 -33.47 17.97
C GLU A 597 -26.50 -34.37 16.85
N ARG A 598 -25.61 -35.32 17.16
CA ARG A 598 -25.11 -36.34 16.22
C ARG A 598 -26.11 -37.46 15.96
N GLN A 599 -27.11 -37.60 16.82
CA GLN A 599 -28.07 -38.69 16.78
C GLN A 599 -29.14 -38.46 15.70
N ILE A 600 -29.28 -39.41 14.77
CA ILE A 600 -30.36 -39.42 13.78
C ILE A 600 -31.63 -39.90 14.50
N GLY A 601 -32.53 -38.98 14.80
CA GLY A 601 -33.77 -39.25 15.53
C GLY A 601 -34.72 -40.25 14.84
N SER A 602 -35.75 -40.68 15.56
CA SER A 602 -36.80 -41.54 15.00
C SER A 602 -37.61 -40.77 13.94
N MET A 603 -37.89 -41.43 12.81
CA MET A 603 -38.70 -40.88 11.72
C MET A 603 -40.10 -41.48 11.71
N ASP A 604 -41.11 -40.63 11.58
CA ASP A 604 -42.47 -41.09 11.28
C ASP A 604 -42.60 -41.44 9.79
N LEU A 605 -42.72 -42.74 9.52
CA LEU A 605 -42.81 -43.27 8.15
C LEU A 605 -44.19 -43.05 7.50
N THR A 606 -45.21 -42.61 8.26
CA THR A 606 -46.55 -42.38 7.71
C THR A 606 -46.53 -41.30 6.62
N ALA A 607 -45.68 -40.29 6.77
CA ALA A 607 -45.46 -39.24 5.78
C ALA A 607 -44.83 -39.74 4.47
N LEU A 608 -44.17 -40.91 4.49
CA LEU A 608 -43.53 -41.50 3.31
C LEU A 608 -44.46 -42.45 2.54
N ALA A 609 -45.58 -42.88 3.14
CA ALA A 609 -46.47 -43.88 2.56
C ALA A 609 -47.09 -43.45 1.21
N SER A 610 -47.30 -42.16 0.99
CA SER A 610 -47.79 -41.62 -0.28
C SER A 610 -46.78 -41.68 -1.42
N TYR A 611 -45.52 -41.97 -1.14
CA TYR A 611 -44.43 -42.03 -2.13
C TYR A 611 -44.07 -43.45 -2.53
N GLN A 612 -44.91 -44.44 -2.21
CA GLN A 612 -44.74 -45.82 -2.67
C GLN A 612 -44.58 -45.87 -4.20
N SER A 613 -43.66 -46.73 -4.65
CA SER A 613 -43.47 -46.95 -6.08
C SER A 613 -44.72 -47.58 -6.69
N VAL A 614 -45.14 -47.09 -7.85
CA VAL A 614 -46.27 -47.63 -8.59
C VAL A 614 -45.77 -48.22 -9.90
N GLN A 615 -46.09 -49.49 -10.16
CA GLN A 615 -45.90 -50.10 -11.47
C GLN A 615 -47.25 -50.15 -12.19
N ALA A 616 -47.29 -49.59 -13.40
CA ALA A 616 -48.45 -49.63 -14.28
C ALA A 616 -48.15 -50.53 -15.47
N GLY A 617 -49.02 -51.51 -15.72
CA GLY A 617 -48.87 -52.47 -16.82
C GLY A 617 -47.69 -53.44 -16.65
N ASN A 618 -47.44 -54.22 -17.70
CA ASN A 618 -46.36 -55.21 -17.74
C ASN A 618 -45.18 -54.64 -18.52
N MET A 619 -43.96 -54.91 -18.05
CA MET A 619 -42.75 -54.61 -18.82
C MET A 619 -42.79 -55.33 -20.18
N PRO A 620 -42.15 -54.78 -21.23
CA PRO A 620 -42.04 -55.45 -22.52
C PRO A 620 -41.52 -56.89 -22.39
N ASP A 621 -41.96 -57.77 -23.28
CA ASP A 621 -41.55 -59.18 -23.27
C ASP A 621 -40.02 -59.31 -23.30
N GLY A 622 -39.49 -60.15 -22.40
CA GLY A 622 -38.04 -60.34 -22.24
C GLY A 622 -37.33 -59.26 -21.42
N ILE A 623 -38.03 -58.23 -20.94
CA ILE A 623 -37.53 -57.26 -19.96
C ILE A 623 -38.15 -57.51 -18.59
N SER A 624 -37.36 -57.44 -17.51
CA SER A 624 -37.88 -57.53 -16.14
C SER A 624 -37.20 -56.51 -15.24
N TYR A 625 -37.99 -55.85 -14.40
CA TYR A 625 -37.47 -54.91 -13.42
C TYR A 625 -36.73 -55.68 -12.31
N TYR A 626 -35.47 -55.32 -12.08
CA TYR A 626 -34.61 -55.98 -11.09
C TYR A 626 -34.59 -55.23 -9.76
N GLY A 627 -34.56 -53.90 -9.80
CA GLY A 627 -34.56 -53.07 -8.59
C GLY A 627 -34.07 -51.65 -8.84
N SER A 628 -33.92 -50.89 -7.76
CA SER A 628 -33.36 -49.53 -7.78
C SER A 628 -32.13 -49.42 -6.90
N SER A 629 -31.26 -48.45 -7.19
CA SER A 629 -30.23 -48.00 -6.25
C SER A 629 -30.19 -46.49 -6.15
N LEU A 630 -29.88 -45.97 -4.97
CA LEU A 630 -29.54 -44.58 -4.78
C LEU A 630 -28.03 -44.37 -5.01
N VAL A 631 -27.66 -43.33 -5.75
CA VAL A 631 -26.28 -42.96 -6.03
C VAL A 631 -25.98 -41.64 -5.32
N LEU A 632 -25.10 -41.70 -4.32
CA LEU A 632 -24.79 -40.58 -3.42
C LEU A 632 -23.48 -39.90 -3.83
N ARG A 633 -23.55 -39.08 -4.88
CA ARG A 633 -22.44 -38.21 -5.32
C ARG A 633 -22.66 -36.80 -4.77
N SER A 634 -22.20 -35.77 -5.49
CA SER A 634 -22.55 -34.36 -5.28
C SER A 634 -24.06 -34.15 -5.22
N GLY A 635 -24.80 -34.81 -6.12
CA GLY A 635 -26.26 -34.92 -6.09
C GLY A 635 -26.76 -36.30 -5.66
N THR A 636 -28.07 -36.39 -5.42
CA THR A 636 -28.76 -37.67 -5.16
C THR A 636 -29.44 -38.15 -6.44
N LEU A 637 -28.93 -39.24 -7.02
CA LEU A 637 -29.47 -39.84 -8.26
C LEU A 637 -30.09 -41.21 -7.97
N ILE A 638 -30.96 -41.67 -8.87
CA ILE A 638 -31.56 -43.00 -8.80
C ILE A 638 -31.22 -43.76 -10.06
N ARG A 639 -30.84 -45.03 -9.92
CA ARG A 639 -30.73 -45.97 -11.05
C ARG A 639 -31.80 -47.03 -10.93
N HIS A 640 -32.53 -47.26 -12.01
CA HIS A 640 -33.44 -48.38 -12.17
C HIS A 640 -32.75 -49.46 -12.99
N TYR A 641 -32.62 -50.67 -12.43
CA TYR A 641 -31.98 -51.81 -13.08
C TYR A 641 -33.03 -52.75 -13.65
N PHE A 642 -32.74 -53.27 -14.82
CA PHE A 642 -33.59 -54.21 -15.55
C PHE A 642 -32.74 -55.34 -16.11
N THR A 643 -33.27 -56.56 -16.06
CA THR A 643 -32.71 -57.70 -16.79
C THR A 643 -33.34 -57.81 -18.16
N LYS A 644 -32.55 -58.21 -19.16
CA LYS A 644 -33.01 -58.50 -20.53
C LYS A 644 -32.72 -59.95 -20.92
N ALA A 645 -33.59 -60.55 -21.72
CA ALA A 645 -33.31 -61.81 -22.40
C ALA A 645 -32.21 -61.62 -23.48
N GLY A 646 -31.56 -62.73 -23.86
CA GLY A 646 -30.39 -62.69 -24.75
C GLY A 646 -30.70 -62.22 -26.17
N ASP A 647 -31.93 -62.44 -26.63
CA ASP A 647 -32.48 -62.09 -27.94
C ASP A 647 -33.12 -60.69 -28.00
N VAL A 648 -33.19 -59.98 -26.86
CA VAL A 648 -33.76 -58.62 -26.81
C VAL A 648 -32.68 -57.58 -27.09
N GLU A 649 -32.88 -56.76 -28.13
CA GLU A 649 -32.06 -55.60 -28.44
C GLU A 649 -32.66 -54.32 -27.84
N LEU A 650 -31.88 -53.57 -27.08
CA LEU A 650 -32.36 -52.36 -26.38
C LEU A 650 -32.70 -51.23 -27.35
N SER A 651 -32.15 -51.24 -28.57
CA SER A 651 -32.48 -50.28 -29.63
C SER A 651 -33.94 -50.37 -30.09
N ASP A 652 -34.58 -51.51 -29.86
CA ASP A 652 -35.94 -51.78 -30.33
C ASP A 652 -37.00 -51.32 -29.32
N ILE A 653 -36.56 -50.86 -28.14
CA ILE A 653 -37.42 -50.40 -27.05
C ILE A 653 -37.16 -48.92 -26.79
N THR A 654 -38.19 -48.10 -26.94
CA THR A 654 -38.14 -46.70 -26.54
C THR A 654 -38.35 -46.59 -25.03
N PHE A 655 -37.36 -46.03 -24.33
CA PHE A 655 -37.49 -45.65 -22.93
C PHE A 655 -37.73 -44.16 -22.80
N THR A 656 -38.67 -43.77 -21.95
CA THR A 656 -38.93 -42.36 -21.67
C THR A 656 -38.97 -42.09 -20.17
N LEU A 657 -38.34 -41.00 -19.75
CA LEU A 657 -38.40 -40.45 -18.40
C LEU A 657 -39.28 -39.19 -18.43
N ASN A 658 -40.42 -39.23 -17.77
CA ASN A 658 -41.43 -38.16 -17.79
C ASN A 658 -41.82 -37.73 -19.23
N GLY A 659 -41.85 -38.69 -20.17
CA GLY A 659 -42.15 -38.46 -21.58
C GLY A 659 -40.97 -38.02 -22.45
N ASN A 660 -39.79 -37.76 -21.88
CA ASN A 660 -38.58 -37.45 -22.63
C ASN A 660 -37.78 -38.73 -22.90
N ALA A 661 -37.31 -38.93 -24.13
CA ALA A 661 -36.52 -40.11 -24.49
C ALA A 661 -35.23 -40.18 -23.67
N VAL A 662 -34.90 -41.36 -23.15
CA VAL A 662 -33.67 -41.65 -22.39
C VAL A 662 -32.98 -42.88 -22.94
N THR A 663 -31.66 -42.89 -22.86
CA THR A 663 -30.84 -44.01 -23.36
C THR A 663 -30.46 -44.94 -22.21
N PRO A 664 -30.78 -46.25 -22.28
CA PRO A 664 -30.35 -47.22 -21.29
C PRO A 664 -28.84 -47.46 -21.35
N VAL A 665 -28.22 -47.75 -20.21
CA VAL A 665 -26.79 -48.07 -20.10
C VAL A 665 -26.62 -49.55 -19.73
N SER A 666 -26.00 -50.31 -20.62
CA SER A 666 -25.77 -51.76 -20.42
C SER A 666 -24.75 -52.03 -19.30
N VAL A 667 -25.04 -53.05 -18.50
CA VAL A 667 -24.18 -53.59 -17.44
C VAL A 667 -24.01 -55.08 -17.67
N GLY A 668 -22.90 -55.46 -18.30
CA GLY A 668 -22.69 -56.84 -18.76
C GLY A 668 -23.64 -57.19 -19.92
N SER A 669 -23.91 -58.49 -20.11
CA SER A 669 -24.69 -58.98 -21.26
C SER A 669 -26.21 -58.99 -21.06
N ASN A 670 -26.68 -59.09 -19.81
CA ASN A 670 -28.08 -59.41 -19.49
C ASN A 670 -28.77 -58.35 -18.61
N MET A 671 -28.10 -57.23 -18.31
CA MET A 671 -28.65 -56.19 -17.45
C MET A 671 -28.34 -54.82 -18.02
N PHE A 672 -29.19 -53.85 -17.73
CA PHE A 672 -28.96 -52.44 -18.01
C PHE A 672 -29.60 -51.60 -16.91
N TYR A 673 -29.22 -50.32 -16.84
CA TYR A 673 -29.90 -49.36 -16.00
C TYR A 673 -30.32 -48.11 -16.76
N ILE A 674 -31.27 -47.40 -16.16
CA ILE A 674 -31.66 -46.04 -16.56
C ILE A 674 -31.45 -45.15 -15.35
N GLU A 675 -30.69 -44.07 -15.55
CA GLU A 675 -30.37 -43.09 -14.51
C GLU A 675 -31.37 -41.94 -14.55
N ILE A 676 -31.95 -41.64 -13.39
CA ILE A 676 -32.71 -40.43 -13.15
C ILE A 676 -31.70 -39.36 -12.72
N PRO A 677 -31.62 -38.20 -13.40
CA PRO A 677 -30.72 -37.11 -13.05
C PRO A 677 -30.86 -36.67 -11.58
N ALA A 678 -29.83 -36.00 -11.08
CA ALA A 678 -29.83 -35.44 -9.73
C ALA A 678 -31.09 -34.59 -9.50
N VAL A 679 -31.80 -34.88 -8.40
CA VAL A 679 -33.05 -34.20 -8.08
C VAL A 679 -32.75 -33.01 -7.18
N HIS A 680 -33.13 -31.80 -7.62
CA HIS A 680 -33.09 -30.60 -6.78
C HIS A 680 -33.76 -30.86 -5.43
N ILE A 681 -33.17 -30.39 -4.33
CA ILE A 681 -33.71 -30.64 -2.98
C ILE A 681 -35.16 -30.15 -2.79
N GLN A 682 -35.55 -29.10 -3.51
CA GLN A 682 -36.93 -28.60 -3.55
C GLN A 682 -37.91 -29.52 -4.29
N ASN A 683 -37.42 -30.34 -5.22
CA ASN A 683 -38.22 -31.22 -6.08
C ASN A 683 -38.17 -32.68 -5.63
N ILE A 684 -37.69 -32.97 -4.43
CA ILE A 684 -37.46 -34.36 -4.02
C ILE A 684 -38.72 -35.20 -3.81
N THR A 685 -39.86 -34.53 -3.62
CA THR A 685 -41.19 -35.14 -3.60
C THR A 685 -41.69 -35.49 -5.00
N GLN A 686 -41.00 -35.04 -6.05
CA GLN A 686 -41.33 -35.35 -7.43
C GLN A 686 -41.13 -36.84 -7.68
N MET A 687 -42.21 -37.48 -8.13
CA MET A 687 -42.20 -38.83 -8.64
C MET A 687 -41.91 -38.78 -10.12
N ASN A 688 -40.96 -39.58 -10.59
CA ASN A 688 -40.62 -39.68 -12.01
C ASN A 688 -41.26 -40.93 -12.60
N THR A 689 -41.81 -40.83 -13.80
CA THR A 689 -42.38 -41.98 -14.50
C THR A 689 -41.43 -42.42 -15.60
N LEU A 690 -40.85 -43.60 -15.42
CA LEU A 690 -40.04 -44.30 -16.40
C LEU A 690 -40.93 -45.27 -17.16
N ALA A 691 -41.19 -45.01 -18.45
CA ALA A 691 -41.95 -45.89 -19.32
C ALA A 691 -41.02 -46.65 -20.28
N ALA A 692 -41.33 -47.93 -20.50
CA ALA A 692 -40.67 -48.81 -21.46
C ALA A 692 -41.70 -49.27 -22.52
N GLY A 693 -41.59 -48.73 -23.74
CA GLY A 693 -42.58 -48.96 -24.80
C GLY A 693 -43.98 -48.46 -24.44
N GLU A 694 -45.02 -49.09 -25.00
CA GLU A 694 -46.44 -48.74 -24.76
C GLU A 694 -47.08 -49.52 -23.59
N SER A 695 -46.34 -50.41 -22.93
CA SER A 695 -46.94 -51.49 -22.13
C SER A 695 -46.67 -51.41 -20.63
N GLY A 696 -45.52 -50.86 -20.21
CA GLY A 696 -45.07 -50.87 -18.82
C GLY A 696 -44.44 -49.55 -18.38
N ALA A 697 -44.81 -49.08 -17.19
CA ALA A 697 -44.22 -47.90 -16.58
C ALA A 697 -43.99 -48.08 -15.07
N ILE A 698 -42.94 -47.45 -14.55
CA ILE A 698 -42.61 -47.39 -13.13
C ILE A 698 -42.59 -45.91 -12.73
N THR A 699 -43.43 -45.56 -11.77
CA THR A 699 -43.43 -44.25 -11.12
C THR A 699 -42.66 -44.36 -9.80
N TYR A 700 -41.52 -43.65 -9.72
CA TYR A 700 -40.56 -43.77 -8.65
C TYR A 700 -39.82 -42.45 -8.40
N GLY A 701 -39.61 -42.10 -7.13
CA GLY A 701 -38.83 -40.93 -6.70
C GLY A 701 -37.84 -41.27 -5.61
N VAL A 702 -37.08 -40.28 -5.14
CA VAL A 702 -36.07 -40.48 -4.08
C VAL A 702 -36.73 -40.95 -2.79
N LEU A 703 -37.90 -40.39 -2.46
CA LEU A 703 -38.68 -40.80 -1.29
C LEU A 703 -39.28 -42.21 -1.44
N SER A 704 -39.48 -42.72 -2.66
CA SER A 704 -39.89 -44.12 -2.88
C SER A 704 -38.80 -45.10 -2.46
N TYR A 705 -37.53 -44.75 -2.72
CA TYR A 705 -36.39 -45.54 -2.26
C TYR A 705 -36.29 -45.54 -0.74
N ALA A 706 -36.36 -44.35 -0.13
CA ALA A 706 -36.35 -44.21 1.33
C ALA A 706 -37.51 -45.01 1.97
N TYR A 707 -38.73 -44.91 1.43
CA TYR A 707 -39.87 -45.70 1.91
C TYR A 707 -39.60 -47.21 1.81
N THR A 708 -39.07 -47.68 0.67
CA THR A 708 -38.79 -49.11 0.44
C THR A 708 -37.78 -49.64 1.46
N VAL A 709 -36.66 -48.95 1.65
CA VAL A 709 -35.62 -49.35 2.61
C VAL A 709 -36.16 -49.33 4.05
N LEU A 710 -36.81 -48.23 4.45
CA LEU A 710 -37.22 -48.02 5.84
C LEU A 710 -38.43 -48.85 6.26
N SER A 711 -39.32 -49.21 5.33
CA SER A 711 -40.49 -50.05 5.62
C SER A 711 -40.16 -51.55 5.64
N ALA A 712 -39.15 -51.97 4.87
CA ALA A 712 -38.81 -53.39 4.76
C ALA A 712 -38.01 -53.94 5.94
N GLN A 713 -37.36 -53.09 6.76
CA GLN A 713 -36.55 -53.45 7.96
C GLN A 713 -35.56 -54.61 7.77
N THR A 714 -35.12 -54.84 6.53
CA THR A 714 -34.30 -55.99 6.11
C THR A 714 -32.97 -55.56 5.50
N TYR A 715 -32.80 -54.26 5.24
CA TYR A 715 -31.67 -53.68 4.53
C TYR A 715 -30.73 -52.95 5.50
N GLY A 716 -29.99 -53.69 6.35
CA GLY A 716 -28.82 -53.23 7.14
C GLY A 716 -28.89 -51.86 7.87
N SER A 717 -28.54 -51.80 9.16
CA SER A 717 -28.69 -50.58 9.98
C SER A 717 -28.05 -49.30 9.40
N THR A 718 -26.94 -49.40 8.66
CA THR A 718 -26.26 -48.25 8.05
C THR A 718 -27.06 -47.64 6.88
N LEU A 719 -27.62 -48.45 5.99
CA LEU A 719 -28.42 -47.93 4.88
C LEU A 719 -29.72 -47.28 5.39
N GLU A 720 -30.34 -47.86 6.41
CA GLU A 720 -31.48 -47.22 7.09
C GLU A 720 -31.13 -45.86 7.70
N GLN A 721 -29.94 -45.74 8.32
CA GLN A 721 -29.47 -44.47 8.88
C GLN A 721 -29.25 -43.42 7.79
N VAL A 722 -28.63 -43.77 6.66
CA VAL A 722 -28.49 -42.83 5.53
C VAL A 722 -29.84 -42.36 5.03
N MET A 723 -30.82 -43.27 4.88
CA MET A 723 -32.15 -42.89 4.41
C MET A 723 -32.86 -41.95 5.39
N LYS A 724 -32.76 -42.21 6.70
CA LYS A 724 -33.31 -41.32 7.73
C LYS A 724 -32.62 -39.94 7.70
N ALA A 725 -31.30 -39.90 7.71
CA ALA A 725 -30.53 -38.66 7.71
C ALA A 725 -30.81 -37.82 6.44
N MET A 726 -30.86 -38.49 5.28
CA MET A 726 -31.19 -37.88 4.01
C MET A 726 -32.57 -37.20 4.03
N VAL A 727 -33.61 -37.92 4.48
CA VAL A 727 -34.98 -37.36 4.52
C VAL A 727 -35.08 -36.20 5.53
N ILE A 728 -34.40 -36.26 6.68
CA ILE A 728 -34.34 -35.15 7.65
C ILE A 728 -33.63 -33.94 7.06
N TYR A 729 -32.47 -34.14 6.44
CA TYR A 729 -31.74 -33.07 5.77
C TYR A 729 -32.59 -32.38 4.70
N GLN A 730 -33.37 -33.15 3.96
CA GLN A 730 -34.25 -32.60 2.93
C GLN A 730 -35.42 -31.81 3.51
N GLN A 731 -36.09 -32.33 4.54
CA GLN A 731 -37.19 -31.62 5.20
C GLN A 731 -36.72 -30.30 5.82
N THR A 732 -35.54 -30.29 6.42
CA THR A 732 -34.94 -29.08 7.00
C THR A 732 -34.52 -28.09 5.91
N ALA A 733 -33.94 -28.56 4.80
CA ALA A 733 -33.62 -27.72 3.65
C ALA A 733 -34.86 -27.10 2.99
N GLN A 734 -35.94 -27.86 2.81
CA GLN A 734 -37.21 -27.34 2.30
C GLN A 734 -37.82 -26.28 3.22
N THR A 735 -37.80 -26.54 4.53
CA THR A 735 -38.29 -25.58 5.54
C THR A 735 -37.48 -24.28 5.50
N TYR A 736 -36.16 -24.37 5.31
CA TYR A 736 -35.30 -23.21 5.16
C TYR A 736 -35.61 -22.43 3.88
N LEU A 737 -35.70 -23.11 2.74
CA LEU A 737 -35.93 -22.51 1.42
C LEU A 737 -37.34 -21.90 1.25
N ALA A 738 -38.31 -22.34 2.06
CA ALA A 738 -39.68 -21.78 2.07
C ALA A 738 -39.79 -20.41 2.77
N ARG A 739 -38.74 -19.94 3.45
CA ARG A 739 -38.68 -18.63 4.13
C ARG A 739 -38.34 -17.50 3.16
#